data_AF-A0A948CXU1-F1
#
_entry.id   AF-A0A948CXU1-F1
#
_cell.length_a   1.000
_cell.length_b   1.000
_cell.length_c   1.000
_cell.angle_alpha   90.00
_cell.angle_beta   90.00
_cell.angle_gamma   90.00
#
_symmetry.space_group_name_H-M   'P 1'
#
loop_
_entity.id
_entity.type
_entity.pdbx_description
1 polymer ?
#
loop_
_entity_poly.entity_id
_entity_poly.type
_entity_poly.pdbx_seq_one_letter_code
_entity_poly.pdbx_strand_id
1 'polypeptide(L)'
;MHRNVLTDALGSEDMAVIFQDWSRKAEELQQEINYAIEFNNRLKAGILRLPIGLTERGAPIEVSDTSKSGVSLAIKQKFADVGSSQDTCYGGTSVDITNDGMIVRYYELNHDDMPPSRMNQREFTFPEPQDITDVAWDQTYSLRLVVTVNKNIPQTLLRGTKHFLKIIVLPPNDELEPYPATMPTTDEPDRIPNDEELQVINTAFGSREALAAKRITLDTKNVVISPALEAPAEVKSGILYINPNTLRGPPEQLKIIFEGHELCHLSGYDEQESRNLTIQYLIQHKLLSSHIEFLASNKIGLVVESNWLSCLKNLDKNLQGVSQRKITMVSPEVGLLAKAGGLADVLDGLSRALINLGHDVSIITILYDSIDREKFGIKDTGASVPVYIGKELTEARIYKTDINGIKVLLVYHPLYAKSMYLGVRQEHYDMAREAGFGVSTDRGWTLHELSFRQAVFFKEAALGAIVALGLNPDIIHLHDWQTGLIAASLKEELRYKNNPILNMAGIIFTIHNLGYQGRFDKHLLELTGLGWNVFTMDKLEFYDNINLLKAGIVYADIVNTVSQTYAQEIQTEPMGEGLSAALRMKGQDLLGILNGLDYGEFNPKTDRRIFFKYNSEGVLEKKLKNKIALRKLLRQEGFAIKEPEDLYAPLIGVVARLVSQ
;
A
#
# COMPACT_ATOMS: atom_id res chain seq x y z
N MET A 1 28.82 11.94 -36.36
CA MET A 1 29.10 13.38 -36.60
C MET A 1 29.97 14.03 -35.51
N HIS A 2 30.00 13.57 -34.25
CA HIS A 2 30.82 14.20 -33.19
C HIS A 2 32.27 13.69 -33.04
N ARG A 3 32.75 12.80 -33.92
CA ARG A 3 34.08 12.17 -33.78
C ARG A 3 35.24 13.16 -34.00
N ASN A 4 35.08 14.11 -34.93
CA ASN A 4 36.17 15.00 -35.34
C ASN A 4 36.40 16.16 -34.37
N VAL A 5 35.41 16.54 -33.56
CA VAL A 5 35.50 17.69 -32.63
C VAL A 5 36.22 17.32 -31.32
N LEU A 6 36.20 16.04 -30.93
CA LEU A 6 36.81 15.57 -29.69
C LEU A 6 38.31 15.23 -29.81
N THR A 7 38.78 14.93 -31.03
CA THR A 7 40.19 14.58 -31.30
C THR A 7 41.17 15.73 -31.06
N ASP A 8 40.72 16.98 -31.21
CA ASP A 8 41.60 18.15 -31.08
C ASP A 8 41.72 18.64 -29.61
N ALA A 9 40.87 18.16 -28.70
CA ALA A 9 40.77 18.68 -27.33
C ALA A 9 41.41 17.78 -26.25
N LEU A 10 41.52 16.48 -26.49
CA LEU A 10 41.95 15.49 -25.49
C LEU A 10 42.95 14.55 -26.17
N GLY A 11 44.21 14.56 -25.70
CA GLY A 11 45.30 13.79 -26.30
C GLY A 11 44.98 12.30 -26.47
N SER A 12 45.74 11.63 -27.34
CA SER A 12 45.42 10.28 -27.86
C SER A 12 45.30 9.17 -26.81
N GLU A 13 45.86 9.34 -25.61
CA GLU A 13 45.76 8.34 -24.52
C GLU A 13 44.42 8.42 -23.75
N ASP A 14 43.88 9.61 -23.51
CA ASP A 14 42.59 9.78 -22.81
C ASP A 14 41.41 9.34 -23.69
N MET A 15 41.54 9.48 -25.01
CA MET A 15 40.53 9.01 -25.96
C MET A 15 40.44 7.48 -26.02
N ALA A 16 41.53 6.74 -25.83
CA ALA A 16 41.50 5.27 -25.85
C ALA A 16 40.71 4.69 -24.67
N VAL A 17 40.83 5.30 -23.49
CA VAL A 17 40.10 4.91 -22.27
C VAL A 17 38.61 5.26 -22.38
N ILE A 18 38.29 6.47 -22.86
CA ILE A 18 36.90 6.91 -23.03
C ILE A 18 36.18 6.10 -24.13
N PHE A 19 36.86 5.74 -25.23
CA PHE A 19 36.26 4.88 -26.25
C PHE A 19 36.13 3.43 -25.81
N GLN A 20 37.02 2.90 -24.97
CA GLN A 20 36.80 1.59 -24.34
C GLN A 20 35.58 1.62 -23.41
N ASP A 21 35.41 2.67 -22.62
CA ASP A 21 34.27 2.81 -21.72
C ASP A 21 32.95 3.08 -22.45
N TRP A 22 32.97 3.79 -23.57
CA TRP A 22 31.80 4.03 -24.40
C TRP A 22 31.44 2.84 -25.28
N SER A 23 32.42 2.09 -25.79
CA SER A 23 32.14 0.80 -26.45
C SER A 23 31.58 -0.21 -25.45
N ARG A 24 32.12 -0.26 -24.22
CA ARG A 24 31.58 -1.12 -23.15
C ARG A 24 30.16 -0.72 -22.75
N LYS A 25 29.88 0.57 -22.56
CA LYS A 25 28.52 1.05 -22.27
C LYS A 25 27.56 0.90 -23.44
N ALA A 26 28.03 1.02 -24.67
CA ALA A 26 27.21 0.76 -25.85
C ALA A 26 26.93 -0.74 -26.01
N GLU A 27 27.87 -1.63 -25.67
CA GLU A 27 27.65 -3.08 -25.61
C GLU A 27 26.70 -3.48 -24.47
N GLU A 28 26.81 -2.85 -23.30
CA GLU A 28 25.88 -3.04 -22.16
C GLU A 28 24.46 -2.54 -22.51
N LEU A 29 24.35 -1.35 -23.12
CA LEU A 29 23.05 -0.81 -23.54
C LEU A 29 22.46 -1.61 -24.71
N GLN A 30 23.29 -2.11 -25.63
CA GLN A 30 22.87 -3.01 -26.70
C GLN A 30 22.47 -4.38 -26.15
N GLN A 31 23.12 -4.88 -25.08
CA GLN A 31 22.69 -6.08 -24.36
C GLN A 31 21.36 -5.86 -23.64
N GLU A 32 21.15 -4.73 -22.98
CA GLU A 32 19.86 -4.41 -22.34
C GLU A 32 18.73 -4.19 -23.34
N ILE A 33 19.01 -3.54 -24.47
CA ILE A 33 18.04 -3.39 -25.58
C ILE A 33 17.75 -4.73 -26.23
N ASN A 34 18.76 -5.58 -26.45
CA ASN A 34 18.56 -6.94 -26.96
C ASN A 34 17.81 -7.80 -25.95
N TYR A 35 18.05 -7.64 -24.65
CA TYR A 35 17.34 -8.32 -23.56
C TYR A 35 15.88 -7.84 -23.47
N ALA A 36 15.63 -6.55 -23.66
CA ALA A 36 14.28 -5.99 -23.69
C ALA A 36 13.51 -6.39 -24.96
N ILE A 37 14.17 -6.44 -26.11
CA ILE A 37 13.60 -6.96 -27.37
C ILE A 37 13.33 -8.46 -27.24
N GLU A 38 14.24 -9.24 -26.66
CA GLU A 38 14.08 -10.67 -26.42
C GLU A 38 13.01 -10.95 -25.35
N PHE A 39 12.93 -10.16 -24.29
CA PHE A 39 11.88 -10.20 -23.26
C PHE A 39 10.51 -9.88 -23.86
N ASN A 40 10.41 -8.84 -24.70
CA ASN A 40 9.17 -8.45 -25.37
C ASN A 40 8.75 -9.47 -26.44
N ASN A 41 9.72 -10.07 -27.15
CA ASN A 41 9.45 -11.18 -28.09
C ASN A 41 9.07 -12.49 -27.36
N ARG A 42 9.59 -12.74 -26.14
CA ARG A 42 9.23 -13.90 -25.29
C ARG A 42 7.89 -13.72 -24.57
N LEU A 43 7.51 -12.48 -24.22
CA LEU A 43 6.19 -12.09 -23.75
C LEU A 43 5.13 -12.26 -24.84
N LYS A 44 5.43 -11.81 -26.07
CA LYS A 44 4.57 -12.04 -27.25
C LYS A 44 4.47 -13.52 -27.64
N ALA A 45 5.42 -14.35 -27.21
CA ALA A 45 5.44 -15.80 -27.43
C ALA A 45 4.92 -16.64 -26.25
N GLY A 46 4.42 -16.02 -25.17
CA GLY A 46 3.76 -16.72 -24.06
C GLY A 46 4.66 -17.58 -23.16
N ILE A 47 5.96 -17.26 -23.04
CA ILE A 47 6.90 -18.04 -22.21
C ILE A 47 7.38 -17.20 -21.02
N LEU A 48 6.79 -17.43 -19.83
CA LEU A 48 7.26 -16.87 -18.57
C LEU A 48 7.86 -18.00 -17.71
N ARG A 49 9.17 -17.95 -17.45
CA ARG A 49 9.87 -18.79 -16.46
C ARG A 49 10.41 -17.89 -15.35
N LEU A 50 10.04 -18.17 -14.10
CA LEU A 50 10.64 -17.55 -12.90
C LEU A 50 11.77 -18.46 -12.37
N PRO A 51 12.90 -17.92 -11.88
CA PRO A 51 13.99 -18.72 -11.35
C PRO A 51 13.63 -19.24 -9.94
N ILE A 52 13.82 -20.55 -9.71
CA ILE A 52 13.87 -21.17 -8.39
C ILE A 52 15.34 -21.52 -8.13
N GLY A 53 15.93 -20.93 -7.08
CA GLY A 53 17.27 -21.29 -6.62
C GLY A 53 17.32 -22.68 -5.98
N LEU A 54 18.32 -23.47 -6.36
CA LEU A 54 18.62 -24.80 -5.85
C LEU A 54 19.34 -24.76 -4.49
N THR A 55 19.05 -25.73 -3.63
CA THR A 55 19.80 -26.06 -2.41
C THR A 55 21.08 -26.86 -2.69
N GLU A 56 22.05 -26.75 -1.79
CA GLU A 56 23.41 -27.31 -1.82
C GLU A 56 23.52 -28.82 -2.12
N ARG A 57 24.24 -29.19 -3.19
CA ARG A 57 25.40 -30.13 -3.27
C ARG A 57 25.62 -30.63 -4.71
N GLY A 58 26.75 -30.25 -5.30
CA GLY A 58 27.55 -31.09 -6.21
C GLY A 58 27.19 -31.16 -7.70
N ALA A 59 28.15 -30.68 -8.52
CA ALA A 59 28.40 -30.89 -9.95
C ALA A 59 27.72 -29.93 -10.97
N PRO A 60 28.48 -29.39 -11.96
CA PRO A 60 27.94 -28.58 -13.04
C PRO A 60 27.30 -29.48 -14.10
N ILE A 61 26.11 -29.12 -14.60
CA ILE A 61 25.55 -29.72 -15.80
C ILE A 61 25.70 -28.71 -16.94
N GLU A 62 26.49 -29.09 -17.94
CA GLU A 62 26.62 -28.40 -19.22
C GLU A 62 25.27 -28.25 -19.91
N VAL A 63 25.02 -27.07 -20.48
CA VAL A 63 23.85 -26.82 -21.33
C VAL A 63 24.15 -27.41 -22.71
N SER A 64 23.51 -28.52 -23.05
CA SER A 64 23.36 -28.95 -24.44
C SER A 64 21.95 -28.60 -24.92
N ASP A 65 21.92 -27.81 -25.99
CA ASP A 65 20.74 -27.42 -26.76
C ASP A 65 19.79 -28.60 -27.03
N THR A 66 18.54 -28.49 -26.57
CA THR A 66 17.41 -29.19 -27.17
C THR A 66 16.17 -28.30 -27.11
N SER A 67 15.85 -27.76 -28.27
CA SER A 67 14.54 -27.27 -28.66
C SER A 67 13.42 -28.26 -28.29
N LYS A 68 12.74 -28.01 -27.17
CA LYS A 68 11.33 -28.37 -26.88
C LYS A 68 10.93 -27.79 -25.52
N SER A 69 10.00 -26.84 -25.58
CA SER A 69 9.38 -26.15 -24.46
C SER A 69 8.46 -27.09 -23.65
N GLY A 70 8.47 -26.95 -22.33
CA GLY A 70 7.49 -27.59 -21.44
C GLY A 70 8.01 -27.67 -20.00
N VAL A 71 7.56 -26.78 -19.12
CA VAL A 71 7.73 -26.94 -17.66
C VAL A 71 6.53 -27.77 -17.17
N SER A 72 6.78 -28.94 -16.59
CA SER A 72 5.76 -29.83 -16.03
C SER A 72 5.48 -29.47 -14.57
N LEU A 73 4.23 -29.23 -14.21
CA LEU A 73 3.78 -29.09 -12.82
C LEU A 73 3.06 -30.39 -12.41
N ALA A 74 3.72 -31.23 -11.62
CA ALA A 74 3.16 -32.51 -11.19
C ALA A 74 2.25 -32.32 -9.96
N ILE A 75 0.94 -32.54 -10.12
CA ILE A 75 -0.02 -32.64 -9.01
C ILE A 75 -0.31 -34.13 -8.77
N LYS A 76 0.13 -34.68 -7.63
CA LYS A 76 -0.27 -36.03 -7.20
C LYS A 76 -1.56 -35.97 -6.40
N GLN A 77 -2.60 -36.66 -6.87
CA GLN A 77 -3.84 -36.86 -6.12
C GLN A 77 -3.86 -38.29 -5.55
N LYS A 78 -4.36 -38.46 -4.31
CA LYS A 78 -4.62 -39.77 -3.70
C LYS A 78 -6.13 -39.98 -3.64
N PHE A 79 -6.63 -41.08 -4.20
CA PHE A 79 -8.04 -41.48 -4.08
C PHE A 79 -8.30 -42.06 -2.67
N ALA A 80 -9.51 -41.81 -2.14
CA ALA A 80 -9.96 -42.36 -0.87
C ALA A 80 -10.48 -43.80 -1.02
N ASP A 81 -10.23 -44.60 0.02
CA ASP A 81 -10.24 -46.07 0.07
C ASP A 81 -11.50 -46.80 -0.44
N VAL A 82 -11.29 -47.85 -1.22
CA VAL A 82 -12.18 -49.03 -1.28
C VAL A 82 -11.29 -50.28 -1.25
N GLY A 83 -11.72 -51.26 -0.46
CA GLY A 83 -11.02 -52.48 -0.06
C GLY A 83 -10.15 -53.22 -1.08
N SER A 84 -9.16 -53.90 -0.47
CA SER A 84 -8.42 -55.07 -0.94
C SER A 84 -7.40 -54.93 -2.08
N SER A 85 -6.20 -55.45 -1.75
CA SER A 85 -5.07 -55.84 -2.59
C SER A 85 -4.35 -54.77 -3.42
N GLN A 86 -3.02 -54.83 -3.25
CA GLN A 86 -1.95 -54.20 -4.04
C GLN A 86 -2.32 -53.98 -5.51
N ASP A 87 -2.34 -52.71 -5.94
CA ASP A 87 -1.78 -52.20 -7.20
C ASP A 87 -2.18 -50.72 -7.37
N THR A 88 -1.22 -49.81 -7.29
CA THR A 88 -1.44 -48.36 -7.53
C THR A 88 -0.98 -47.97 -8.93
N CYS A 89 -1.92 -47.69 -9.84
CA CYS A 89 -1.64 -47.05 -11.13
C CYS A 89 -1.29 -45.56 -10.95
N TYR A 90 -0.35 -45.04 -11.76
CA TYR A 90 0.00 -43.62 -11.82
C TYR A 90 -0.55 -43.00 -13.12
N GLY A 91 -1.58 -42.18 -13.02
CA GLY A 91 -2.06 -41.31 -14.11
C GLY A 91 -1.57 -39.87 -13.94
N GLY A 92 -1.29 -39.18 -15.05
CA GLY A 92 -0.91 -37.77 -15.06
C GLY A 92 -1.94 -36.94 -15.80
N THR A 93 -2.26 -35.74 -15.29
CA THR A 93 -3.09 -34.74 -15.99
C THR A 93 -2.21 -33.55 -16.35
N SER A 94 -2.26 -33.10 -17.60
CA SER A 94 -1.68 -31.82 -18.01
C SER A 94 -2.79 -30.84 -18.36
N VAL A 95 -2.57 -29.58 -18.00
CA VAL A 95 -3.45 -28.47 -18.35
C VAL A 95 -2.62 -27.49 -19.15
N ASP A 96 -2.98 -27.31 -20.41
CA ASP A 96 -2.37 -26.32 -21.29
C ASP A 96 -3.34 -25.14 -21.43
N ILE A 97 -2.84 -23.93 -21.18
CA ILE A 97 -3.59 -22.69 -21.42
C ILE A 97 -3.01 -22.08 -22.68
N THR A 98 -3.84 -21.96 -23.72
CA THR A 98 -3.46 -21.33 -24.99
C THR A 98 -4.28 -20.06 -25.20
N ASN A 99 -3.97 -19.30 -26.24
CA ASN A 99 -4.75 -18.10 -26.61
C ASN A 99 -6.22 -18.42 -26.97
N ASP A 100 -6.55 -19.69 -27.23
CA ASP A 100 -7.87 -20.14 -27.70
C ASP A 100 -8.67 -20.91 -26.63
N GLY A 101 -8.20 -20.96 -25.38
CA GLY A 101 -8.89 -21.60 -24.25
C GLY A 101 -8.04 -22.63 -23.49
N MET A 102 -8.68 -23.32 -22.54
CA MET A 102 -8.00 -24.29 -21.66
C MET A 102 -8.20 -25.72 -22.19
N ILE A 103 -7.11 -26.40 -22.52
CA ILE A 103 -7.11 -27.80 -22.95
C ILE A 103 -6.61 -28.67 -21.80
N VAL A 104 -7.44 -29.63 -21.38
CA VAL A 104 -7.07 -30.61 -20.34
C VAL A 104 -6.85 -31.96 -21.01
N ARG A 105 -5.64 -32.51 -20.85
CA ARG A 105 -5.28 -33.83 -21.37
C ARG A 105 -5.02 -34.79 -20.22
N TYR A 106 -5.59 -35.99 -20.34
CA TYR A 106 -5.39 -37.08 -19.40
C TYR A 106 -4.51 -38.16 -20.05
N TYR A 107 -3.52 -38.63 -19.31
CA TYR A 107 -2.68 -39.76 -19.72
C TYR A 107 -2.92 -40.94 -18.80
N GLU A 108 -3.36 -42.04 -19.40
CA GLU A 108 -3.54 -43.32 -18.73
C GLU A 108 -2.31 -44.18 -19.01
N LEU A 109 -1.48 -44.41 -17.99
CA LEU A 109 -0.35 -45.33 -18.10
C LEU A 109 -0.80 -46.71 -17.60
N ASN A 110 -0.93 -47.66 -18.51
CA ASN A 110 -0.97 -49.07 -18.13
C ASN A 110 0.46 -49.56 -17.91
N HIS A 111 0.68 -50.26 -16.81
CA HIS A 111 1.89 -51.02 -16.58
C HIS A 111 1.91 -52.17 -17.59
N ASP A 112 2.61 -51.97 -18.72
CA ASP A 112 3.56 -52.92 -19.29
C ASP A 112 4.08 -52.42 -20.65
N ASP A 113 5.34 -52.73 -20.91
CA ASP A 113 6.22 -52.31 -22.00
C ASP A 113 5.54 -51.99 -23.36
N MET A 114 5.46 -50.69 -23.71
CA MET A 114 5.42 -50.24 -25.13
C MET A 114 6.06 -48.84 -25.32
N PRO A 115 6.75 -48.60 -26.45
CA PRO A 115 7.33 -47.30 -26.77
C PRO A 115 6.27 -46.20 -27.06
N PRO A 116 6.62 -44.91 -26.93
CA PRO A 116 5.66 -43.79 -26.75
C PRO A 116 4.97 -43.33 -28.06
N SER A 117 4.64 -44.24 -28.97
CA SER A 117 4.00 -43.92 -30.24
C SER A 117 2.53 -44.31 -30.35
N ARG A 118 1.91 -44.87 -29.29
CA ARG A 118 0.46 -45.11 -29.21
C ARG A 118 -0.07 -44.97 -27.78
N MET A 119 -0.23 -43.73 -27.30
CA MET A 119 -1.10 -43.44 -26.16
C MET A 119 -2.50 -43.13 -26.68
N ASN A 120 -3.55 -43.72 -26.09
CA ASN A 120 -4.92 -43.32 -26.35
C ASN A 120 -5.15 -41.93 -25.73
N GLN A 121 -5.00 -40.89 -26.53
CA GLN A 121 -5.44 -39.55 -26.16
C GLN A 121 -6.97 -39.48 -26.21
N ARG A 122 -7.58 -39.03 -25.11
CA ARG A 122 -8.91 -38.42 -25.16
C ARG A 122 -8.74 -36.93 -24.92
N GLU A 123 -8.94 -36.15 -25.97
CA GLU A 123 -9.04 -34.69 -25.88
C GLU A 123 -10.51 -34.32 -25.61
N PHE A 124 -10.71 -33.44 -24.64
CA PHE A 124 -11.96 -32.69 -24.53
C PHE A 124 -11.66 -31.27 -24.94
N THR A 125 -12.18 -30.87 -26.10
CA THR A 125 -12.15 -29.50 -26.59
C THR A 125 -13.41 -28.81 -26.08
N PHE A 126 -13.26 -27.73 -25.33
CA PHE A 126 -14.39 -26.81 -25.12
C PHE A 126 -14.61 -26.03 -26.45
N PRO A 127 -15.85 -25.85 -26.93
CA PRO A 127 -16.11 -25.44 -28.31
C PRO A 127 -15.50 -24.08 -28.67
N GLU A 128 -15.06 -23.96 -29.92
CA GLU A 128 -14.42 -22.80 -30.54
C GLU A 128 -15.18 -21.46 -30.39
N PRO A 129 -14.46 -20.32 -30.40
CA PRO A 129 -14.99 -18.96 -30.25
C PRO A 129 -15.57 -18.37 -31.55
N GLN A 130 -16.48 -19.09 -32.24
CA GLN A 130 -17.20 -18.52 -33.40
C GLN A 130 -18.71 -18.37 -33.26
N ASP A 131 -19.31 -18.70 -32.12
CA ASP A 131 -20.70 -18.31 -31.81
C ASP A 131 -20.86 -17.84 -30.34
N ILE A 132 -19.85 -17.15 -29.78
CA ILE A 132 -19.94 -16.50 -28.46
C ILE A 132 -19.96 -14.98 -28.65
N THR A 133 -21.09 -14.47 -29.15
CA THR A 133 -21.46 -13.07 -29.02
C THR A 133 -22.27 -12.80 -27.75
N ASP A 134 -22.48 -13.80 -26.88
CA ASP A 134 -23.28 -13.69 -25.65
C ASP A 134 -22.74 -14.54 -24.49
N VAL A 135 -21.55 -14.23 -23.95
CA VAL A 135 -21.15 -14.71 -22.61
C VAL A 135 -20.65 -13.54 -21.76
N ALA A 136 -21.36 -13.31 -20.65
CA ALA A 136 -21.14 -12.24 -19.69
C ALA A 136 -19.85 -12.43 -18.87
N TRP A 137 -19.23 -11.30 -18.50
CA TRP A 137 -18.04 -11.17 -17.64
C TRP A 137 -18.34 -11.46 -16.16
N ASP A 138 -19.20 -12.43 -15.83
CA ASP A 138 -19.79 -12.60 -14.49
C ASP A 138 -19.52 -13.93 -13.78
N GLN A 139 -18.67 -14.83 -14.30
CA GLN A 139 -18.39 -16.10 -13.62
C GLN A 139 -17.14 -16.12 -12.73
N THR A 140 -17.36 -16.49 -11.47
CA THR A 140 -16.32 -16.79 -10.47
C THR A 140 -15.92 -18.25 -10.55
N TYR A 141 -14.66 -18.57 -10.87
CA TYR A 141 -14.15 -19.93 -10.78
C TYR A 141 -13.58 -20.22 -9.38
N SER A 142 -14.02 -21.30 -8.75
CA SER A 142 -13.52 -21.76 -7.44
C SER A 142 -12.57 -22.94 -7.64
N LEU A 143 -11.26 -22.72 -7.50
CA LEU A 143 -10.29 -23.82 -7.50
C LEU A 143 -10.06 -24.32 -6.06
N ARG A 144 -10.29 -25.63 -5.84
CA ARG A 144 -10.09 -26.28 -4.53
C ARG A 144 -8.72 -26.97 -4.51
N LEU A 145 -7.72 -26.30 -3.92
CA LEU A 145 -6.42 -26.91 -3.63
C LEU A 145 -6.48 -27.65 -2.28
N VAL A 146 -6.35 -28.98 -2.31
CA VAL A 146 -6.23 -29.81 -1.11
C VAL A 146 -4.75 -30.16 -0.92
N VAL A 147 -4.10 -29.46 0.01
CA VAL A 147 -2.71 -29.78 0.40
C VAL A 147 -2.74 -30.83 1.51
N THR A 148 -2.27 -32.04 1.22
CA THR A 148 -2.07 -33.08 2.25
C THR A 148 -0.58 -33.12 2.61
N VAL A 149 -0.25 -32.73 3.84
CA VAL A 149 1.14 -32.76 4.33
C VAL A 149 1.47 -34.17 4.82
N ASN A 150 2.56 -34.75 4.32
CA ASN A 150 3.02 -36.09 4.70
C ASN A 150 3.75 -36.05 6.06
N LYS A 151 3.55 -37.10 6.87
CA LYS A 151 3.80 -37.20 8.33
C LYS A 151 5.18 -36.70 8.82
N ASN A 152 5.17 -35.70 9.70
CA ASN A 152 5.95 -35.60 10.96
C ASN A 152 5.72 -34.24 11.67
N ILE A 153 4.45 -33.85 11.87
CA ILE A 153 4.08 -32.64 12.63
C ILE A 153 3.26 -33.08 13.84
N PRO A 154 3.54 -32.59 15.07
CA PRO A 154 2.74 -32.91 16.26
C PRO A 154 1.26 -32.55 16.05
N GLN A 155 0.36 -33.45 16.43
CA GLN A 155 -1.10 -33.33 16.21
C GLN A 155 -1.77 -32.10 16.87
N THR A 156 -1.04 -31.31 17.67
CA THR A 156 -1.53 -30.09 18.30
C THR A 156 -1.64 -28.89 17.36
N LEU A 157 -1.03 -28.94 16.17
CA LEU A 157 -1.00 -27.83 15.18
C LEU A 157 -2.12 -27.87 14.12
N LEU A 158 -3.02 -28.87 14.13
CA LEU A 158 -4.04 -29.07 13.09
C LEU A 158 -5.47 -28.73 13.52
N ARG A 159 -5.67 -27.81 14.46
CA ARG A 159 -7.00 -27.23 14.72
C ARG A 159 -7.15 -25.87 14.05
N GLY A 160 -7.83 -25.91 12.92
CA GLY A 160 -8.67 -24.82 12.45
C GLY A 160 -7.96 -23.82 11.57
N THR A 161 -8.01 -24.05 10.26
CA THR A 161 -8.07 -22.95 9.30
C THR A 161 -8.41 -23.48 7.90
N LYS A 162 -9.58 -23.08 7.41
CA LYS A 162 -9.95 -23.17 5.99
C LYS A 162 -9.62 -21.82 5.38
N HIS A 163 -8.80 -21.77 4.33
CA HIS A 163 -8.43 -20.52 3.67
C HIS A 163 -8.92 -20.51 2.23
N PHE A 164 -9.45 -19.37 1.79
CA PHE A 164 -9.84 -19.07 0.42
C PHE A 164 -8.91 -17.98 -0.11
N LEU A 165 -8.30 -18.19 -1.28
CA LEU A 165 -7.54 -17.16 -1.98
C LEU A 165 -8.48 -16.49 -3.00
N LYS A 166 -8.57 -15.15 -2.98
CA LYS A 166 -9.36 -14.37 -3.95
C LYS A 166 -8.44 -13.34 -4.60
N ILE A 167 -8.24 -13.47 -5.91
CA ILE A 167 -7.43 -12.54 -6.72
C ILE A 167 -8.41 -11.57 -7.40
N ILE A 168 -8.16 -10.26 -7.26
CA ILE A 168 -8.91 -9.21 -7.94
C ILE A 168 -7.94 -8.53 -8.91
N VAL A 169 -8.29 -8.53 -10.19
CA VAL A 169 -7.56 -7.81 -11.25
C VAL A 169 -8.34 -6.52 -11.52
N LEU A 170 -7.66 -5.38 -11.47
CA LEU A 170 -8.22 -4.09 -11.90
C LEU A 170 -7.83 -3.84 -13.37
N PRO A 171 -8.73 -3.25 -14.19
CA PRO A 171 -8.43 -2.98 -15.59
C PRO A 171 -7.37 -1.87 -15.76
N PRO A 172 -6.59 -1.92 -16.85
CA PRO A 172 -5.61 -0.88 -17.17
C PRO A 172 -6.29 0.40 -17.68
N ASN A 173 -5.68 1.55 -17.34
CA ASN A 173 -6.00 2.87 -17.88
C ASN A 173 -5.73 2.90 -19.39
N ASP A 174 -6.75 3.20 -20.19
CA ASP A 174 -6.59 3.73 -21.54
C ASP A 174 -7.56 4.89 -21.80
N GLU A 175 -7.23 5.66 -22.83
CA GLU A 175 -7.65 7.01 -23.24
C GLU A 175 -9.14 7.38 -23.09
N LEU A 176 -9.40 8.62 -22.62
CA LEU A 176 -10.67 9.38 -22.69
C LEU A 176 -11.93 8.49 -22.64
N GLU A 177 -12.13 7.77 -21.54
CA GLU A 177 -13.34 6.95 -21.39
C GLU A 177 -14.60 7.81 -21.31
N PRO A 178 -15.68 7.45 -22.03
CA PRO A 178 -16.98 8.06 -21.86
C PRO A 178 -17.50 7.92 -20.41
N TYR A 179 -18.56 8.67 -20.07
CA TYR A 179 -19.24 8.50 -18.79
C TYR A 179 -19.62 7.02 -18.63
N PRO A 180 -19.39 6.38 -17.46
CA PRO A 180 -19.48 4.92 -17.31
C PRO A 180 -20.93 4.41 -17.32
N ALA A 181 -21.86 5.25 -17.77
CA ALA A 181 -23.25 4.97 -17.98
C ALA A 181 -23.81 5.82 -19.12
N THR A 182 -24.68 5.24 -19.93
CA THR A 182 -25.36 5.93 -21.03
C THR A 182 -26.86 5.97 -20.79
N MET A 183 -27.49 7.00 -21.34
CA MET A 183 -28.91 7.28 -21.27
C MET A 183 -29.53 7.21 -22.67
N PRO A 184 -30.84 6.92 -22.77
CA PRO A 184 -31.54 6.98 -24.05
C PRO A 184 -31.54 8.42 -24.57
N THR A 185 -31.20 8.57 -25.85
CA THR A 185 -31.16 9.87 -26.55
C THR A 185 -32.27 10.00 -27.57
N THR A 186 -32.60 11.25 -27.91
CA THR A 186 -33.54 11.59 -28.99
C THR A 186 -33.01 12.78 -29.77
N ASP A 187 -33.38 12.92 -31.05
CA ASP A 187 -32.99 14.05 -31.90
C ASP A 187 -33.73 15.37 -31.57
N GLU A 188 -34.39 15.46 -30.42
CA GLU A 188 -35.03 16.69 -29.96
C GLU A 188 -33.98 17.77 -29.64
N PRO A 189 -34.23 19.05 -30.00
CA PRO A 189 -33.27 20.12 -29.77
C PRO A 189 -33.10 20.45 -28.29
N ASP A 190 -31.91 20.93 -27.94
CA ASP A 190 -31.61 21.47 -26.62
C ASP A 190 -32.59 22.60 -26.24
N ARG A 191 -32.99 22.64 -24.98
CA ARG A 191 -33.93 23.64 -24.46
C ARG A 191 -33.58 24.08 -23.04
N ILE A 192 -34.12 25.23 -22.65
CA ILE A 192 -34.09 25.65 -21.24
C ILE A 192 -35.01 24.75 -20.38
N PRO A 193 -34.66 24.52 -19.11
CA PRO A 193 -35.53 23.81 -18.17
C PRO A 193 -36.79 24.62 -17.86
N ASN A 194 -37.90 23.94 -17.57
CA ASN A 194 -39.08 24.57 -17.00
C ASN A 194 -38.92 24.77 -15.47
N ASP A 195 -39.86 25.48 -14.84
CA ASP A 195 -39.77 25.82 -13.41
C ASP A 195 -39.73 24.57 -12.50
N GLU A 196 -40.48 23.51 -12.84
CA GLU A 196 -40.50 22.26 -12.07
C GLU A 196 -39.17 21.50 -12.19
N GLU A 197 -38.63 21.37 -13.40
CA GLU A 197 -37.33 20.75 -13.67
C GLU A 197 -36.22 21.50 -12.94
N LEU A 198 -36.23 22.83 -13.01
CA LEU A 198 -35.25 23.67 -12.33
C LEU A 198 -35.35 23.53 -10.81
N GLN A 199 -36.54 23.35 -10.26
CA GLN A 199 -36.75 23.09 -8.83
C GLN A 199 -36.17 21.71 -8.42
N VAL A 200 -36.39 20.68 -9.22
CA VAL A 200 -35.83 19.33 -8.99
C VAL A 200 -34.31 19.38 -8.98
N ILE A 201 -33.70 20.04 -9.98
CA ILE A 201 -32.25 20.20 -10.11
C ILE A 201 -31.67 20.92 -8.89
N ASN A 202 -32.25 22.08 -8.54
CA ASN A 202 -31.79 22.84 -7.38
C ASN A 202 -31.89 22.03 -6.08
N THR A 203 -32.95 21.23 -5.91
CA THR A 203 -33.12 20.39 -4.72
C THR A 203 -32.07 19.27 -4.65
N ALA A 204 -31.66 18.74 -5.80
CA ALA A 204 -30.69 17.65 -5.89
C ALA A 204 -29.24 18.10 -5.61
N PHE A 205 -28.89 19.37 -5.86
CA PHE A 205 -27.58 19.95 -5.53
C PHE A 205 -27.41 20.34 -4.04
N GLY A 206 -28.44 20.15 -3.21
CA GLY A 206 -28.45 20.56 -1.79
C GLY A 206 -29.19 21.87 -1.54
N SER A 207 -29.26 22.35 -0.29
CA SER A 207 -29.94 23.62 0.01
C SER A 207 -29.27 24.81 -0.70
N ARG A 208 -30.01 25.91 -0.89
CA ARG A 208 -29.45 27.15 -1.47
C ARG A 208 -28.17 27.62 -0.76
N GLU A 209 -28.01 27.32 0.53
CA GLU A 209 -26.79 27.68 1.28
C GLU A 209 -25.57 26.85 0.87
N ALA A 210 -25.74 25.58 0.48
CA ALA A 210 -24.64 24.70 0.08
C ALA A 210 -24.02 25.13 -1.27
N LEU A 211 -24.88 25.49 -2.23
CA LEU A 211 -24.46 26.06 -3.51
C LEU A 211 -23.82 27.46 -3.34
N ALA A 212 -24.39 28.29 -2.46
CA ALA A 212 -23.86 29.62 -2.14
C ALA A 212 -22.47 29.55 -1.48
N ALA A 213 -22.23 28.59 -0.59
CA ALA A 213 -20.92 28.36 0.03
C ALA A 213 -19.83 28.03 -1.00
N LYS A 214 -20.21 27.40 -2.12
CA LYS A 214 -19.32 27.07 -3.24
C LYS A 214 -19.31 28.13 -4.36
N ARG A 215 -20.03 29.25 -4.19
CA ARG A 215 -20.17 30.35 -5.18
C ARG A 215 -20.73 29.91 -6.53
N ILE A 216 -21.61 28.90 -6.53
CA ILE A 216 -22.29 28.40 -7.73
C ILE A 216 -23.76 28.82 -7.68
N THR A 217 -24.26 29.38 -8.77
CA THR A 217 -25.68 29.73 -8.94
C THR A 217 -26.20 28.92 -10.13
N LEU A 218 -27.34 28.24 -10.02
CA LEU A 218 -27.97 27.52 -11.12
C LEU A 218 -29.29 28.20 -11.51
N ASP A 219 -29.41 28.64 -12.75
CA ASP A 219 -30.59 29.27 -13.33
C ASP A 219 -30.77 28.87 -14.81
N THR A 220 -31.78 29.42 -15.47
CA THR A 220 -32.09 29.11 -16.88
C THR A 220 -31.01 29.55 -17.87
N LYS A 221 -29.96 30.25 -17.44
CA LYS A 221 -28.85 30.70 -18.30
C LYS A 221 -27.67 29.74 -18.29
N ASN A 222 -27.57 28.87 -17.29
CA ASN A 222 -26.45 27.94 -17.14
C ASN A 222 -26.88 26.49 -16.88
N VAL A 223 -28.15 26.19 -17.13
CA VAL A 223 -28.71 24.83 -17.18
C VAL A 223 -29.40 24.63 -18.52
N VAL A 224 -29.07 23.52 -19.19
CA VAL A 224 -29.65 23.11 -20.47
C VAL A 224 -30.18 21.69 -20.35
N ILE A 225 -31.42 21.48 -20.80
CA ILE A 225 -31.96 20.14 -21.00
C ILE A 225 -31.58 19.71 -22.41
N SER A 226 -30.80 18.64 -22.51
CA SER A 226 -30.27 18.11 -23.76
C SER A 226 -30.73 16.67 -23.96
N PRO A 227 -31.81 16.45 -24.75
CA PRO A 227 -32.31 15.12 -25.05
C PRO A 227 -31.33 14.25 -25.86
N ALA A 228 -30.37 14.87 -26.53
CA ALA A 228 -29.31 14.18 -27.28
C ALA A 228 -28.10 13.78 -26.40
N LEU A 229 -28.10 14.14 -25.11
CA LEU A 229 -26.98 13.84 -24.21
C LEU A 229 -26.99 12.37 -23.78
N GLU A 230 -25.92 11.64 -24.11
CA GLU A 230 -25.78 10.24 -23.69
C GLU A 230 -25.44 10.10 -22.20
N ALA A 231 -24.78 11.09 -21.58
CA ALA A 231 -24.54 11.09 -20.15
C ALA A 231 -25.81 11.51 -19.36
N PRO A 232 -25.97 11.09 -18.09
CA PRO A 232 -27.05 11.55 -17.24
C PRO A 232 -27.05 13.06 -17.04
N ALA A 233 -25.86 13.62 -16.85
CA ALA A 233 -25.57 15.03 -16.83
C ALA A 233 -24.10 15.23 -17.24
N GLU A 234 -23.76 16.43 -17.71
CA GLU A 234 -22.41 16.79 -18.10
C GLU A 234 -22.21 18.31 -17.99
N VAL A 235 -21.08 18.75 -17.44
CA VAL A 235 -20.72 20.18 -17.38
C VAL A 235 -19.78 20.54 -18.51
N LYS A 236 -20.25 21.39 -19.45
CA LYS A 236 -19.43 21.93 -20.55
C LYS A 236 -19.26 23.43 -20.38
N SER A 237 -18.01 23.89 -20.23
CA SER A 237 -17.69 25.31 -20.10
C SER A 237 -18.48 26.04 -19.01
N GLY A 238 -18.77 25.35 -17.90
CA GLY A 238 -19.54 25.89 -16.77
C GLY A 238 -21.06 25.91 -16.97
N ILE A 239 -21.57 25.33 -18.07
CA ILE A 239 -23.00 25.11 -18.31
C ILE A 239 -23.30 23.63 -18.02
N LEU A 240 -24.34 23.39 -17.23
CA LEU A 240 -24.80 22.05 -16.89
C LEU A 240 -25.80 21.55 -17.94
N TYR A 241 -25.43 20.52 -18.69
CA TYR A 241 -26.30 19.81 -19.62
C TYR A 241 -26.88 18.59 -18.92
N ILE A 242 -28.17 18.33 -19.09
CA ILE A 242 -28.87 17.24 -18.40
C ILE A 242 -29.72 16.47 -19.40
N ASN A 243 -29.59 15.15 -19.41
CA ASN A 243 -30.54 14.30 -20.12
C ASN A 243 -31.88 14.33 -19.35
N PRO A 244 -33.03 14.66 -19.99
CA PRO A 244 -34.32 14.79 -19.32
C PRO A 244 -34.78 13.51 -18.60
N ASN A 245 -34.35 12.33 -19.05
CA ASN A 245 -34.67 11.07 -18.38
C ASN A 245 -34.03 10.97 -17.00
N THR A 246 -32.88 11.62 -16.77
CA THR A 246 -32.20 11.68 -15.47
C THR A 246 -33.13 12.25 -14.41
N LEU A 247 -33.87 13.31 -14.73
CA LEU A 247 -34.78 14.01 -13.80
C LEU A 247 -35.97 13.14 -13.32
N ARG A 248 -36.21 12.00 -13.97
CA ARG A 248 -37.23 11.02 -13.57
C ARG A 248 -36.70 10.01 -12.53
N GLY A 249 -35.41 10.09 -12.20
CA GLY A 249 -34.75 9.22 -11.23
C GLY A 249 -35.17 9.49 -9.79
N PRO A 250 -34.92 8.56 -8.85
CA PRO A 250 -35.20 8.75 -7.43
C PRO A 250 -34.41 9.94 -6.85
N PRO A 251 -34.97 10.72 -5.90
CA PRO A 251 -34.30 11.91 -5.35
C PRO A 251 -32.90 11.64 -4.78
N GLU A 252 -32.67 10.48 -4.15
CA GLU A 252 -31.37 10.10 -3.60
C GLU A 252 -30.32 9.88 -4.69
N GLN A 253 -30.73 9.35 -5.84
CA GLN A 253 -29.85 9.11 -6.99
C GLN A 253 -29.56 10.41 -7.73
N LEU A 254 -30.54 11.31 -7.80
CA LEU A 254 -30.32 12.68 -8.28
C LEU A 254 -29.26 13.38 -7.42
N LYS A 255 -29.30 13.24 -6.10
CA LYS A 255 -28.25 13.81 -5.23
C LYS A 255 -26.87 13.22 -5.52
N ILE A 256 -26.76 11.92 -5.74
CA ILE A 256 -25.48 11.29 -6.08
C ILE A 256 -24.93 11.87 -7.40
N ILE A 257 -25.78 11.96 -8.43
CA ILE A 257 -25.39 12.52 -9.74
C ILE A 257 -25.03 14.00 -9.59
N PHE A 258 -25.87 14.81 -8.98
CA PHE A 258 -25.68 16.25 -8.93
C PHE A 258 -24.72 16.70 -7.83
N GLU A 259 -25.00 16.40 -6.56
CA GLU A 259 -24.16 16.79 -5.42
C GLU A 259 -22.86 15.99 -5.33
N GLY A 260 -22.93 14.67 -5.60
CA GLY A 260 -21.78 13.78 -5.51
C GLY A 260 -20.81 13.89 -6.70
N HIS A 261 -21.33 14.15 -7.91
CA HIS A 261 -20.53 14.10 -9.15
C HIS A 261 -20.48 15.45 -9.89
N GLU A 262 -21.60 15.97 -10.41
CA GLU A 262 -21.60 17.20 -11.22
C GLU A 262 -21.13 18.44 -10.46
N LEU A 263 -21.36 18.49 -9.15
CA LEU A 263 -20.86 19.58 -8.30
C LEU A 263 -19.33 19.62 -8.27
N CYS A 264 -18.67 18.47 -8.40
CA CYS A 264 -17.22 18.38 -8.53
C CYS A 264 -16.77 19.00 -9.86
N HIS A 265 -17.43 18.64 -10.97
CA HIS A 265 -17.17 19.25 -12.28
C HIS A 265 -17.41 20.77 -12.30
N LEU A 266 -18.52 21.25 -11.72
CA LEU A 266 -18.77 22.69 -11.55
C LEU A 266 -17.72 23.38 -10.66
N SER A 267 -17.04 22.63 -9.79
CA SER A 267 -15.94 23.12 -8.95
C SER A 267 -14.56 23.00 -9.62
N GLY A 268 -14.48 22.47 -10.86
CA GLY A 268 -13.26 22.38 -11.66
C GLY A 268 -12.43 21.09 -11.46
N TYR A 269 -12.99 20.07 -10.81
CA TYR A 269 -12.40 18.73 -10.76
C TYR A 269 -12.54 18.05 -12.13
N ASP A 270 -11.61 17.15 -12.47
CA ASP A 270 -11.75 16.33 -13.69
C ASP A 270 -12.59 15.07 -13.43
N GLU A 271 -12.83 14.28 -14.48
CA GLU A 271 -13.70 13.10 -14.43
C GLU A 271 -13.22 12.04 -13.43
N GLN A 272 -11.91 11.77 -13.40
CA GLN A 272 -11.35 10.78 -12.49
C GLN A 272 -11.42 11.25 -11.03
N GLU A 273 -11.06 12.52 -10.77
CA GLU A 273 -11.22 13.15 -9.46
C GLU A 273 -12.67 13.11 -8.99
N SER A 274 -13.61 13.47 -9.87
CA SER A 274 -15.05 13.49 -9.58
C SER A 274 -15.59 12.08 -9.31
N ARG A 275 -15.17 11.05 -10.06
CA ARG A 275 -15.52 9.64 -9.79
C ARG A 275 -15.04 9.18 -8.42
N ASN A 276 -13.80 9.49 -8.04
CA ASN A 276 -13.26 9.13 -6.72
C ASN A 276 -14.03 9.81 -5.59
N LEU A 277 -14.34 11.10 -5.73
CA LEU A 277 -15.15 11.84 -4.76
C LEU A 277 -16.59 11.31 -4.69
N THR A 278 -17.16 10.89 -5.82
CA THR A 278 -18.49 10.26 -5.87
C THR A 278 -18.49 8.95 -5.09
N ILE A 279 -17.47 8.10 -5.26
CA ILE A 279 -17.31 6.86 -4.47
C ILE A 279 -17.20 7.19 -2.98
N GLN A 280 -16.39 8.18 -2.61
CA GLN A 280 -16.25 8.60 -1.21
C GLN A 280 -17.59 9.10 -0.64
N TYR A 281 -18.34 9.90 -1.40
CA TYR A 281 -19.68 10.36 -1.03
C TYR A 281 -20.62 9.16 -0.80
N LEU A 282 -20.64 8.20 -1.72
CA LEU A 282 -21.44 6.97 -1.60
C LEU A 282 -21.10 6.17 -0.33
N ILE A 283 -19.81 6.05 0.02
CA ILE A 283 -19.36 5.35 1.22
C ILE A 283 -19.77 6.13 2.48
N GLN A 284 -19.43 7.42 2.53
CA GLN A 284 -19.68 8.29 3.67
C GLN A 284 -21.16 8.38 4.04
N HIS A 285 -22.03 8.45 3.02
CA HIS A 285 -23.47 8.55 3.19
C HIS A 285 -24.18 7.19 3.23
N LYS A 286 -23.42 6.07 3.17
CA LYS A 286 -23.95 4.69 3.16
C LYS A 286 -24.94 4.42 2.01
N LEU A 287 -24.69 5.04 0.87
CA LEU A 287 -25.52 4.93 -0.34
C LEU A 287 -24.96 3.94 -1.37
N LEU A 288 -23.75 3.41 -1.17
CA LEU A 288 -23.07 2.54 -2.15
C LEU A 288 -23.92 1.34 -2.58
N SER A 289 -24.44 0.55 -1.64
CA SER A 289 -25.23 -0.65 -1.96
C SER A 289 -26.53 -0.28 -2.69
N SER A 290 -27.26 0.74 -2.21
CA SER A 290 -28.48 1.23 -2.87
C SER A 290 -28.21 1.83 -4.26
N HIS A 291 -27.05 2.45 -4.45
CA HIS A 291 -26.63 2.97 -5.75
C HIS A 291 -26.32 1.83 -6.72
N ILE A 292 -25.62 0.78 -6.28
CA ILE A 292 -25.37 -0.42 -7.08
C ILE A 292 -26.68 -1.08 -7.52
N GLU A 293 -27.67 -1.17 -6.63
CA GLU A 293 -29.00 -1.69 -6.96
C GLU A 293 -29.71 -0.83 -8.01
N PHE A 294 -29.67 0.50 -7.85
CA PHE A 294 -30.22 1.44 -8.83
C PHE A 294 -29.52 1.30 -10.20
N LEU A 295 -28.20 1.29 -10.22
CA LEU A 295 -27.41 1.12 -11.45
C LEU A 295 -27.71 -0.21 -12.15
N ALA A 296 -27.95 -1.28 -11.38
CA ALA A 296 -28.32 -2.59 -11.93
C ALA A 296 -29.79 -2.67 -12.39
N SER A 297 -30.69 -1.89 -11.79
CA SER A 297 -32.13 -1.98 -12.04
C SER A 297 -32.83 -0.63 -11.85
N ASN A 298 -32.66 0.26 -12.82
CA ASN A 298 -33.38 1.55 -12.86
C ASN A 298 -34.51 1.53 -13.91
N LYS A 299 -35.44 2.48 -13.77
CA LYS A 299 -36.59 2.66 -14.69
C LYS A 299 -36.41 3.84 -15.65
N ILE A 300 -35.24 4.47 -15.66
CA ILE A 300 -34.96 5.67 -16.46
C ILE A 300 -34.18 5.36 -17.75
N GLY A 301 -33.84 4.09 -17.97
CA GLY A 301 -33.11 3.63 -19.14
C GLY A 301 -31.60 3.83 -19.04
N LEU A 302 -31.06 4.13 -17.85
CA LEU A 302 -29.63 4.25 -17.61
C LEU A 302 -28.97 2.88 -17.77
N VAL A 303 -28.02 2.76 -18.68
CA VAL A 303 -27.24 1.54 -18.92
C VAL A 303 -25.82 1.78 -18.48
N VAL A 304 -25.36 1.01 -17.51
CA VAL A 304 -24.02 1.17 -16.90
C VAL A 304 -23.05 0.18 -17.51
N GLU A 305 -21.80 0.61 -17.71
CA GLU A 305 -20.74 -0.29 -18.12
C GLU A 305 -20.54 -1.43 -17.11
N SER A 306 -20.45 -2.66 -17.63
CA SER A 306 -20.35 -3.87 -16.83
C SER A 306 -19.11 -3.89 -15.92
N ASN A 307 -17.99 -3.35 -16.41
CA ASN A 307 -16.75 -3.23 -15.65
C ASN A 307 -16.91 -2.30 -14.45
N TRP A 308 -17.52 -1.13 -14.66
CA TRP A 308 -17.76 -0.17 -13.59
C TRP A 308 -18.69 -0.72 -12.51
N LEU A 309 -19.81 -1.32 -12.91
CA LEU A 309 -20.74 -1.94 -11.96
C LEU A 309 -20.08 -3.08 -11.17
N SER A 310 -19.18 -3.85 -11.81
CA SER A 310 -18.41 -4.91 -11.15
C SER A 310 -17.39 -4.36 -10.15
N CYS A 311 -16.72 -3.25 -10.48
CA CYS A 311 -15.84 -2.54 -9.55
C CYS A 311 -16.58 -2.09 -8.30
N LEU A 312 -17.74 -1.45 -8.45
CA LEU A 312 -18.56 -1.02 -7.31
C LEU A 312 -19.07 -2.21 -6.48
N LYS A 313 -19.52 -3.30 -7.10
CA LYS A 313 -19.91 -4.54 -6.39
C LYS A 313 -18.76 -5.17 -5.62
N ASN A 314 -17.54 -5.17 -6.17
CA ASN A 314 -16.36 -5.68 -5.46
C ASN A 314 -15.97 -4.77 -4.30
N LEU A 315 -16.05 -3.45 -4.48
CA LEU A 315 -15.84 -2.48 -3.41
C LEU A 315 -16.86 -2.67 -2.29
N ASP A 316 -18.16 -2.76 -2.62
CA ASP A 316 -19.25 -2.99 -1.66
C ASP A 316 -19.06 -4.32 -0.93
N LYS A 317 -18.68 -5.40 -1.63
CA LYS A 317 -18.37 -6.69 -1.00
C LYS A 317 -17.15 -6.62 -0.07
N ASN A 318 -16.13 -5.85 -0.43
CA ASN A 318 -14.95 -5.65 0.42
C ASN A 318 -15.34 -4.82 1.66
N LEU A 319 -16.13 -3.77 1.50
CA LEU A 319 -16.60 -2.93 2.61
C LEU A 319 -17.59 -3.68 3.53
N GLN A 320 -18.49 -4.49 2.98
CA GLN A 320 -19.38 -5.37 3.75
C GLN A 320 -18.62 -6.49 4.48
N GLY A 321 -17.41 -6.86 4.01
CA GLY A 321 -16.50 -7.78 4.69
C GLY A 321 -15.64 -7.12 5.79
N VAL A 322 -15.57 -5.79 5.81
CA VAL A 322 -14.79 -5.03 6.78
C VAL A 322 -15.73 -4.56 7.88
N SER A 323 -15.91 -5.39 8.91
CA SER A 323 -16.52 -4.95 10.15
C SER A 323 -15.76 -3.74 10.68
N GLN A 324 -16.46 -2.67 11.09
CA GLN A 324 -15.84 -1.52 11.76
C GLN A 324 -14.90 -2.02 12.87
N ARG A 325 -13.63 -1.60 12.80
CA ARG A 325 -12.59 -1.95 13.77
C ARG A 325 -12.12 -0.72 14.51
N LYS A 326 -11.77 -0.91 15.78
CA LYS A 326 -11.01 0.05 16.58
C LYS A 326 -9.53 -0.24 16.43
N ILE A 327 -8.81 0.70 15.83
CA ILE A 327 -7.39 0.58 15.53
C ILE A 327 -6.64 1.60 16.37
N THR A 328 -5.80 1.12 17.27
CA THR A 328 -4.87 1.98 18.00
C THR A 328 -3.48 1.80 17.42
N MET A 329 -3.04 2.82 16.69
CA MET A 329 -1.70 2.88 16.13
C MET A 329 -0.76 3.47 17.19
N VAL A 330 0.42 2.89 17.37
CA VAL A 330 1.46 3.40 18.27
C VAL A 330 2.68 3.72 17.42
N SER A 331 3.11 4.98 17.44
CA SER A 331 4.21 5.44 16.60
C SER A 331 5.01 6.55 17.29
N PRO A 332 6.35 6.54 17.18
CA PRO A 332 7.19 7.63 17.64
C PRO A 332 7.08 8.88 16.75
N GLU A 333 6.60 8.75 15.52
CA GLU A 333 6.45 9.86 14.56
C GLU A 333 4.99 10.02 14.12
N VAL A 334 4.53 11.26 14.04
CA VAL A 334 3.19 11.68 13.60
C VAL A 334 3.31 12.99 12.82
N GLY A 335 2.90 12.99 11.55
CA GLY A 335 3.12 14.05 10.54
C GLY A 335 3.35 15.48 11.08
N LEU A 336 2.29 16.14 11.55
CA LEU A 336 2.36 17.55 11.98
C LEU A 336 2.96 17.76 13.37
N LEU A 337 3.09 16.71 14.18
CA LEU A 337 3.49 16.80 15.58
C LEU A 337 4.97 16.46 15.77
N ALA A 338 5.41 15.31 15.27
CA ALA A 338 6.75 14.78 15.45
C ALA A 338 7.20 14.06 14.18
N LYS A 339 8.07 14.69 13.40
CA LYS A 339 8.52 14.14 12.11
C LYS A 339 10.05 14.16 12.02
N ALA A 340 10.62 13.00 11.75
CA ALA A 340 12.03 12.85 11.41
C ALA A 340 12.23 12.22 10.02
N GLY A 341 11.31 11.37 9.57
CA GLY A 341 11.35 10.70 8.28
C GLY A 341 9.98 10.48 7.65
N GLY A 342 9.92 9.55 6.69
CA GLY A 342 8.70 9.24 5.94
C GLY A 342 7.63 8.48 6.74
N LEU A 343 8.00 7.87 7.88
CA LEU A 343 7.05 7.20 8.78
C LEU A 343 5.90 8.14 9.18
N ALA A 344 6.22 9.39 9.52
CA ALA A 344 5.24 10.39 9.93
C ALA A 344 4.19 10.66 8.84
N ASP A 345 4.61 10.68 7.57
CA ASP A 345 3.74 10.93 6.42
C ASP A 345 2.86 9.70 6.11
N VAL A 346 3.45 8.50 6.20
CA VAL A 346 2.69 7.25 6.05
C VAL A 346 1.60 7.16 7.12
N LEU A 347 1.91 7.50 8.37
CA LEU A 347 0.93 7.40 9.45
C LEU A 347 -0.25 8.35 9.27
N ASP A 348 -0.01 9.59 8.83
CA ASP A 348 -1.09 10.56 8.55
C ASP A 348 -2.00 10.08 7.41
N GLY A 349 -1.42 9.68 6.28
CA GLY A 349 -2.17 9.20 5.12
C GLY A 349 -2.93 7.91 5.38
N LEU A 350 -2.28 6.92 6.02
CA LEU A 350 -2.88 5.63 6.37
C LEU A 350 -4.03 5.81 7.37
N SER A 351 -3.86 6.65 8.40
CA SER A 351 -4.90 6.89 9.40
C SER A 351 -6.15 7.50 8.75
N ARG A 352 -5.99 8.52 7.90
CA ARG A 352 -7.12 9.12 7.17
C ARG A 352 -7.79 8.12 6.24
N ALA A 353 -7.02 7.30 5.52
CA ALA A 353 -7.57 6.27 4.65
C ALA A 353 -8.41 5.25 5.43
N LEU A 354 -7.94 4.79 6.58
CA LEU A 354 -8.67 3.87 7.45
C LEU A 354 -9.94 4.50 8.05
N ILE A 355 -9.89 5.77 8.45
CA ILE A 355 -11.07 6.52 8.91
C ILE A 355 -12.11 6.63 7.79
N ASN A 356 -11.68 6.93 6.56
CA ASN A 356 -12.57 7.02 5.40
C ASN A 356 -13.20 5.66 5.03
N LEU A 357 -12.54 4.55 5.36
CA LEU A 357 -13.10 3.19 5.27
C LEU A 357 -14.07 2.86 6.42
N GLY A 358 -14.28 3.77 7.37
CA GLY A 358 -15.23 3.64 8.48
C GLY A 358 -14.64 3.08 9.77
N HIS A 359 -13.32 2.93 9.88
CA HIS A 359 -12.66 2.47 11.11
C HIS A 359 -12.57 3.59 12.17
N ASP A 360 -12.56 3.20 13.45
CA ASP A 360 -12.23 4.13 14.55
C ASP A 360 -10.73 4.07 14.80
N VAL A 361 -10.01 5.08 14.32
CA VAL A 361 -8.54 5.13 14.39
C VAL A 361 -8.09 6.12 15.45
N SER A 362 -7.13 5.70 16.24
CA SER A 362 -6.43 6.52 17.22
C SER A 362 -4.92 6.32 17.10
N ILE A 363 -4.15 7.38 17.33
CA ILE A 363 -2.69 7.31 17.39
C ILE A 363 -2.25 7.58 18.82
N ILE A 364 -1.31 6.79 19.34
CA ILE A 364 -0.57 7.07 20.57
C ILE A 364 0.87 7.41 20.22
N THR A 365 1.34 8.56 20.68
CA THR A 365 2.72 9.01 20.50
C THR A 365 3.27 9.68 21.77
N ILE A 366 4.56 10.01 21.79
CA ILE A 366 5.17 10.78 22.88
C ILE A 366 4.88 12.27 22.67
N LEU A 367 4.48 12.97 23.74
CA LEU A 367 4.45 14.44 23.72
C LEU A 367 5.89 14.95 23.84
N TYR A 368 6.59 15.13 22.72
CA TYR A 368 7.93 15.69 22.74
C TYR A 368 7.93 17.18 23.11
N ASP A 369 8.99 17.65 23.76
CA ASP A 369 9.13 19.05 24.19
C ASP A 369 9.20 20.02 23.01
N SER A 370 9.57 19.54 21.81
CA SER A 370 9.56 20.32 20.57
C SER A 370 8.16 20.56 20.00
N ILE A 371 7.12 19.90 20.53
CA ILE A 371 5.74 20.03 20.05
C ILE A 371 5.11 21.28 20.65
N ASP A 372 4.69 22.19 19.77
CA ASP A 372 3.94 23.39 20.16
C ASP A 372 2.51 23.01 20.57
N ARG A 373 2.27 22.98 21.89
CA ARG A 373 0.99 22.55 22.47
C ARG A 373 -0.15 23.51 22.14
N GLU A 374 0.11 24.81 22.09
CA GLU A 374 -0.92 25.81 21.81
C GLU A 374 -1.33 25.74 20.34
N LYS A 375 -0.35 25.71 19.43
CA LYS A 375 -0.58 25.61 17.99
C LYS A 375 -1.44 24.41 17.62
N PHE A 376 -1.22 23.27 18.27
CA PHE A 376 -1.94 22.04 17.99
C PHE A 376 -3.09 21.75 18.96
N GLY A 377 -3.51 22.73 19.78
CA GLY A 377 -4.67 22.61 20.66
C GLY A 377 -4.59 21.41 21.61
N ILE A 378 -3.40 21.06 22.08
CA ILE A 378 -3.16 19.86 22.91
C ILE A 378 -3.75 20.09 24.31
N LYS A 379 -4.63 19.19 24.73
CA LYS A 379 -5.36 19.28 25.99
C LYS A 379 -4.98 18.15 26.94
N ASP A 380 -4.77 18.49 28.21
CA ASP A 380 -4.62 17.49 29.28
C ASP A 380 -5.94 16.72 29.42
N THR A 381 -5.87 15.39 29.50
CA THR A 381 -7.04 14.54 29.73
C THR A 381 -7.41 14.45 31.20
N GLY A 382 -6.51 14.85 32.09
CA GLY A 382 -6.59 14.63 33.54
C GLY A 382 -6.18 13.21 33.96
N ALA A 383 -5.90 12.31 33.01
CA ALA A 383 -5.46 10.95 33.29
C ALA A 383 -3.92 10.88 33.44
N SER A 384 -3.47 10.12 34.42
CA SER A 384 -2.09 9.65 34.55
C SER A 384 -2.06 8.14 34.67
N VAL A 385 -0.96 7.52 34.24
CA VAL A 385 -0.76 6.08 34.29
C VAL A 385 0.59 5.73 34.92
N PRO A 386 0.65 4.69 35.77
CA PRO A 386 1.91 4.25 36.36
C PRO A 386 2.82 3.67 35.27
N VAL A 387 4.10 4.01 35.33
CA VAL A 387 5.15 3.54 34.42
C VAL A 387 6.26 2.88 35.23
N TYR A 388 6.52 1.60 34.94
CA TYR A 388 7.59 0.84 35.57
C TYR A 388 8.79 0.72 34.64
N ILE A 389 9.94 1.24 35.09
CA ILE A 389 11.22 1.11 34.40
C ILE A 389 12.17 0.37 35.35
N GLY A 390 12.21 -0.95 35.19
CA GLY A 390 12.83 -1.85 36.15
C GLY A 390 12.15 -1.73 37.52
N LYS A 391 12.91 -1.28 38.53
CA LYS A 391 12.40 -1.06 39.89
C LYS A 391 11.89 0.36 40.12
N GLU A 392 12.11 1.27 39.17
CA GLU A 392 11.66 2.66 39.27
C GLU A 392 10.17 2.74 38.88
N LEU A 393 9.37 3.39 39.73
CA LEU A 393 7.98 3.74 39.44
C LEU A 393 7.89 5.25 39.21
N THR A 394 7.37 5.63 38.05
CA THR A 394 7.00 7.01 37.73
C THR A 394 5.59 7.06 37.14
N GLU A 395 5.13 8.21 36.67
CA GLU A 395 3.82 8.39 36.05
C GLU A 395 3.93 9.08 34.69
N ALA A 396 3.17 8.61 33.70
CA ALA A 396 2.98 9.33 32.45
C ALA A 396 1.66 10.10 32.50
N ARG A 397 1.69 11.38 32.12
CA ARG A 397 0.46 12.16 31.88
C ARG A 397 -0.05 11.94 30.47
N ILE A 398 -1.37 11.89 30.31
CA ILE A 398 -2.00 11.67 29.01
C ILE A 398 -2.64 12.97 28.53
N TYR A 399 -2.27 13.38 27.32
CA TYR A 399 -2.82 14.50 26.60
C TYR A 399 -3.57 14.00 25.36
N LYS A 400 -4.40 14.85 24.77
CA LYS A 400 -5.09 14.56 23.52
C LYS A 400 -5.13 15.77 22.59
N THR A 401 -5.20 15.48 21.30
CA THR A 401 -5.54 16.44 20.26
C THR A 401 -6.24 15.74 19.10
N ASP A 402 -6.75 16.53 18.16
CA ASP A 402 -7.26 16.09 16.86
C ASP A 402 -6.41 16.75 15.77
N ILE A 403 -5.86 15.94 14.88
CA ILE A 403 -5.08 16.40 13.74
C ILE A 403 -5.74 15.87 12.49
N ASN A 404 -6.29 16.74 11.65
CA ASN A 404 -6.95 16.38 10.39
C ASN A 404 -8.05 15.30 10.57
N GLY A 405 -8.80 15.33 11.68
CA GLY A 405 -9.82 14.33 12.01
C GLY A 405 -9.28 13.04 12.62
N ILE A 406 -7.96 12.95 12.87
CA ILE A 406 -7.31 11.82 13.53
C ILE A 406 -7.19 12.12 15.03
N LYS A 407 -7.72 11.22 15.87
CA LYS A 407 -7.56 11.29 17.32
C LYS A 407 -6.12 10.93 17.70
N VAL A 408 -5.41 11.86 18.33
CA VAL A 408 -4.04 11.63 18.81
C VAL A 408 -4.00 11.73 20.33
N LEU A 409 -3.53 10.68 20.98
CA LEU A 409 -3.20 10.64 22.39
C LEU A 409 -1.69 10.80 22.55
N LEU A 410 -1.27 11.69 23.44
CA LEU A 410 0.15 11.92 23.70
C LEU A 410 0.51 11.58 25.14
N VAL A 411 1.49 10.71 25.31
CA VAL A 411 2.02 10.34 26.62
C VAL A 411 3.22 11.23 26.96
N TYR A 412 3.23 11.82 28.16
CA TYR A 412 4.22 12.80 28.56
C TYR A 412 4.89 12.41 29.86
N HIS A 413 6.22 12.52 29.87
CA HIS A 413 7.03 12.57 31.07
C HIS A 413 8.28 13.42 30.80
N PRO A 414 8.67 14.35 31.69
CA PRO A 414 9.72 15.32 31.42
C PRO A 414 11.10 14.69 31.12
N LEU A 415 11.38 13.49 31.63
CA LEU A 415 12.65 12.81 31.33
C LEU A 415 12.69 12.17 29.93
N TYR A 416 11.53 11.86 29.35
CA TYR A 416 11.42 11.07 28.12
C TYR A 416 10.81 11.87 26.97
N ALA A 417 10.50 13.15 27.17
CA ALA A 417 9.93 14.05 26.17
C ALA A 417 10.96 14.68 25.22
N LYS A 418 12.26 14.42 25.39
CA LYS A 418 13.27 14.93 24.45
C LYS A 418 13.19 14.18 23.12
N SER A 419 13.07 14.92 22.01
CA SER A 419 12.94 14.39 20.64
C SER A 419 14.25 13.90 20.01
N MET A 420 15.35 13.94 20.78
CA MET A 420 16.74 13.83 20.31
C MET A 420 17.09 12.54 19.54
N TYR A 421 16.18 11.56 19.43
CA TYR A 421 16.50 10.20 18.97
C TYR A 421 15.61 9.65 17.85
N LEU A 422 14.73 10.48 17.27
CA LEU A 422 13.97 10.08 16.09
C LEU A 422 14.93 9.92 14.89
N GLY A 423 15.09 8.69 14.38
CA GLY A 423 15.79 8.42 13.13
C GLY A 423 17.33 8.30 13.19
N VAL A 424 17.90 7.96 14.34
CA VAL A 424 19.35 7.68 14.48
C VAL A 424 19.66 6.21 14.21
N ARG A 425 20.59 5.92 13.29
CA ARG A 425 21.01 4.53 13.00
C ARG A 425 21.93 3.99 14.09
N GLN A 426 21.96 2.66 14.24
CA GLN A 426 22.81 1.97 15.21
C GLN A 426 24.30 2.35 15.05
N GLU A 427 24.80 2.43 13.83
CA GLU A 427 26.19 2.80 13.53
C GLU A 427 26.62 4.15 14.16
N HIS A 428 25.71 5.11 14.29
CA HIS A 428 26.02 6.40 14.91
C HIS A 428 26.12 6.29 16.44
N TYR A 429 25.35 5.40 17.06
CA TYR A 429 25.52 5.07 18.47
C TYR A 429 26.84 4.35 18.71
N ASP A 430 27.17 3.39 17.84
CA ASP A 430 28.41 2.62 17.94
C ASP A 430 29.63 3.53 17.75
N MET A 431 29.61 4.43 16.76
CA MET A 431 30.66 5.44 16.55
C MET A 431 30.79 6.41 17.73
N ALA A 432 29.68 6.91 18.30
CA ALA A 432 29.73 7.79 19.46
C ALA A 432 30.31 7.08 20.70
N ARG A 433 29.97 5.79 20.87
CA ARG A 433 30.52 4.93 21.92
C ARG A 433 32.02 4.68 21.71
N GLU A 434 32.43 4.30 20.50
CA GLU A 434 33.82 4.00 20.14
C GLU A 434 34.72 5.23 20.22
N ALA A 435 34.21 6.39 19.83
CA ALA A 435 34.94 7.65 19.91
C ALA A 435 34.99 8.26 21.32
N GLY A 436 34.45 7.59 22.33
CA GLY A 436 34.42 8.08 23.71
C GLY A 436 33.52 9.31 23.92
N PHE A 437 32.73 9.69 22.91
CA PHE A 437 31.69 10.72 23.00
C PHE A 437 30.44 10.14 23.67
N GLY A 438 30.61 9.62 24.88
CA GLY A 438 29.49 9.34 25.77
C GLY A 438 28.91 10.67 26.21
N VAL A 439 27.95 11.22 25.45
CA VAL A 439 27.10 12.30 25.96
C VAL A 439 26.29 11.66 27.08
N SER A 440 26.83 11.73 28.30
CA SER A 440 26.10 11.35 29.48
C SER A 440 25.00 12.38 29.68
N THR A 441 23.79 11.90 29.94
CA THR A 441 22.76 12.75 30.50
C THR A 441 23.23 13.26 31.86
N ASP A 442 22.58 14.30 32.39
CA ASP A 442 22.82 14.78 33.76
C ASP A 442 22.62 13.69 34.84
N ARG A 443 22.05 12.54 34.47
CA ARG A 443 21.82 11.36 35.31
C ARG A 443 22.86 10.25 35.12
N GLY A 444 23.89 10.47 34.31
CA GLY A 444 24.95 9.49 34.04
C GLY A 444 24.60 8.41 33.02
N TRP A 445 23.37 8.35 32.51
CA TRP A 445 23.00 7.44 31.42
C TRP A 445 23.64 7.86 30.12
N THR A 446 24.10 6.89 29.34
CA THR A 446 24.49 7.13 27.95
C THR A 446 23.26 7.49 27.11
N LEU A 447 23.46 8.13 25.96
CA LEU A 447 22.36 8.36 25.00
C LEU A 447 21.67 7.05 24.59
N HIS A 448 22.46 5.98 24.48
CA HIS A 448 21.97 4.65 24.11
C HIS A 448 21.05 4.06 25.20
N GLU A 449 21.44 4.15 26.47
CA GLU A 449 20.59 3.75 27.59
C GLU A 449 19.33 4.63 27.68
N LEU A 450 19.43 5.94 27.45
CA LEU A 450 18.28 6.83 27.44
C LEU A 450 17.27 6.47 26.34
N SER A 451 17.74 6.15 25.12
CA SER A 451 16.87 5.65 24.04
C SER A 451 16.14 4.38 24.43
N PHE A 452 16.82 3.43 25.10
CA PHE A 452 16.18 2.23 25.61
C PHE A 452 15.12 2.54 26.68
N ARG A 453 15.47 3.38 27.67
CA ARG A 453 14.53 3.82 28.72
C ARG A 453 13.33 4.55 28.13
N GLN A 454 13.50 5.33 27.06
CA GLN A 454 12.41 5.97 26.34
C GLN A 454 11.50 4.95 25.65
N ALA A 455 12.04 3.89 25.04
CA ALA A 455 11.24 2.81 24.47
C ALA A 455 10.46 2.04 25.54
N VAL A 456 11.06 1.78 26.71
CA VAL A 456 10.38 1.17 27.87
C VAL A 456 9.27 2.10 28.38
N PHE A 457 9.56 3.39 28.57
CA PHE A 457 8.57 4.40 28.95
C PHE A 457 7.41 4.41 27.96
N PHE A 458 7.69 4.45 26.66
CA PHE A 458 6.67 4.55 25.63
C PHE A 458 5.77 3.32 25.63
N LYS A 459 6.35 2.13 25.77
CA LYS A 459 5.63 0.88 25.95
C LYS A 459 4.68 0.95 27.15
N GLU A 460 5.20 1.26 28.34
CA GLU A 460 4.41 1.32 29.58
C GLU A 460 3.28 2.34 29.48
N ALA A 461 3.59 3.56 29.01
CA ALA A 461 2.64 4.65 28.94
C ALA A 461 1.57 4.41 27.87
N ALA A 462 1.92 3.84 26.72
CA ALA A 462 0.96 3.52 25.66
C ALA A 462 -0.03 2.42 26.09
N LEU A 463 0.47 1.30 26.63
CA LEU A 463 -0.39 0.23 27.15
C LEU A 463 -1.24 0.71 28.33
N GLY A 464 -0.65 1.50 29.23
CA GLY A 464 -1.36 2.16 30.32
C GLY A 464 -2.49 3.07 29.81
N ALA A 465 -2.22 3.91 28.79
CA ALA A 465 -3.21 4.80 28.21
C ALA A 465 -4.37 4.06 27.54
N ILE A 466 -4.08 2.97 26.81
CA ILE A 466 -5.11 2.12 26.20
C ILE A 466 -6.08 1.59 27.27
N VAL A 467 -5.55 1.11 28.38
CA VAL A 467 -6.33 0.56 29.50
C VAL A 467 -7.08 1.65 30.26
N ALA A 468 -6.39 2.71 30.66
CA ALA A 468 -6.95 3.79 31.49
C ALA A 468 -8.06 4.56 30.79
N LEU A 469 -7.97 4.72 29.47
CA LEU A 469 -8.98 5.40 28.66
C LEU A 469 -10.03 4.46 28.07
N GLY A 470 -9.92 3.15 28.31
CA GLY A 470 -10.87 2.16 27.83
C GLY A 470 -11.01 2.12 26.30
N LEU A 471 -9.89 2.23 25.57
CA LEU A 471 -9.93 2.30 24.10
C LEU A 471 -10.48 1.01 23.47
N ASN A 472 -10.23 -0.14 24.10
CA ASN A 472 -10.68 -1.47 23.65
C ASN A 472 -10.37 -1.73 22.16
N PRO A 473 -9.10 -1.66 21.74
CA PRO A 473 -8.72 -1.84 20.34
C PRO A 473 -8.99 -3.28 19.87
N ASP A 474 -9.53 -3.42 18.66
CA ASP A 474 -9.48 -4.69 17.91
C ASP A 474 -8.07 -4.96 17.39
N ILE A 475 -7.33 -3.90 17.06
CA ILE A 475 -5.99 -3.95 16.48
C ILE A 475 -5.08 -2.94 17.19
N ILE A 476 -3.90 -3.41 17.60
CA ILE A 476 -2.78 -2.56 17.99
C ILE A 476 -1.77 -2.59 16.85
N HIS A 477 -1.61 -1.46 16.18
CA HIS A 477 -0.70 -1.31 15.03
C HIS A 477 0.56 -0.59 15.47
N LEU A 478 1.67 -1.32 15.49
CA LEU A 478 2.96 -0.90 15.97
C LEU A 478 3.86 -0.51 14.79
N HIS A 479 4.58 0.60 14.91
CA HIS A 479 5.49 1.09 13.87
C HIS A 479 6.93 1.16 14.39
N ASP A 480 7.81 0.44 13.69
CA ASP A 480 9.26 0.37 13.91
C ASP A 480 9.71 -0.04 15.33
N TRP A 481 11.03 -0.11 15.50
CA TRP A 481 11.70 -0.69 16.68
C TRP A 481 11.29 -0.03 18.00
N GLN A 482 10.97 1.27 18.00
CA GLN A 482 10.59 2.03 19.20
C GLN A 482 9.34 1.44 19.88
N THR A 483 8.51 0.72 19.12
CA THR A 483 7.27 0.12 19.59
C THR A 483 7.33 -1.41 19.68
N GLY A 484 8.43 -2.04 19.24
CA GLY A 484 8.56 -3.50 19.20
C GLY A 484 8.48 -4.17 20.57
N LEU A 485 8.87 -3.49 21.65
CA LEU A 485 8.67 -3.98 23.02
C LEU A 485 7.20 -4.20 23.36
N ILE A 486 6.28 -3.43 22.79
CA ILE A 486 4.84 -3.56 23.05
C ILE A 486 4.35 -4.93 22.60
N ALA A 487 4.80 -5.41 21.44
CA ALA A 487 4.44 -6.75 20.94
C ALA A 487 4.88 -7.85 21.90
N ALA A 488 6.15 -7.81 22.35
CA ALA A 488 6.68 -8.77 23.31
C ALA A 488 5.91 -8.74 24.63
N SER A 489 5.66 -7.55 25.16
CA SER A 489 4.97 -7.37 26.44
C SER A 489 3.52 -7.83 26.42
N LEU A 490 2.80 -7.64 25.31
CA LEU A 490 1.43 -8.15 25.15
C LEU A 490 1.36 -9.68 25.19
N LYS A 491 2.43 -10.39 24.78
CA LYS A 491 2.45 -11.87 24.71
C LYS A 491 3.13 -12.53 25.93
N GLU A 492 4.08 -11.85 26.57
CA GLU A 492 4.95 -12.43 27.60
C GLU A 492 4.73 -11.84 29.00
N GLU A 493 4.34 -10.57 29.15
CA GLU A 493 4.09 -9.99 30.48
C GLU A 493 2.69 -10.33 30.98
N LEU A 494 2.60 -11.08 32.09
CA LEU A 494 1.32 -11.54 32.67
C LEU A 494 0.30 -10.43 32.88
N ARG A 495 0.76 -9.23 33.29
CA ARG A 495 -0.11 -8.07 33.54
C ARG A 495 -0.84 -7.56 32.29
N TYR A 496 -0.23 -7.69 31.11
CA TYR A 496 -0.82 -7.23 29.85
C TYR A 496 -1.49 -8.38 29.12
N LYS A 497 -0.86 -9.57 29.11
CA LYS A 497 -1.39 -10.79 28.49
C LYS A 497 -2.77 -11.20 29.03
N ASN A 498 -3.00 -11.01 30.33
CA ASN A 498 -4.27 -11.36 30.98
C ASN A 498 -5.22 -10.16 31.11
N ASN A 499 -4.86 -9.00 30.56
CA ASN A 499 -5.71 -7.81 30.63
C ASN A 499 -6.85 -7.93 29.60
N PRO A 500 -8.13 -7.85 30.01
CA PRO A 500 -9.27 -8.08 29.12
C PRO A 500 -9.43 -7.01 28.01
N ILE A 501 -8.80 -5.84 28.16
CA ILE A 501 -8.82 -4.77 27.14
C ILE A 501 -7.76 -5.03 26.05
N LEU A 502 -6.66 -5.69 26.41
CA LEU A 502 -5.49 -5.83 25.54
C LEU A 502 -5.38 -7.23 24.91
N ASN A 503 -5.82 -8.27 25.61
CA ASN A 503 -5.56 -9.66 25.26
C ASN A 503 -6.27 -10.16 23.99
N MET A 504 -7.32 -9.46 23.55
CA MET A 504 -8.08 -9.79 22.34
C MET A 504 -7.60 -9.03 21.10
N ALA A 505 -6.73 -8.03 21.26
CA ALA A 505 -6.28 -7.20 20.15
C ALA A 505 -5.30 -7.96 19.25
N GLY A 506 -5.53 -7.93 17.94
CA GLY A 506 -4.54 -8.36 16.95
C GLY A 506 -3.36 -7.39 16.91
N ILE A 507 -2.14 -7.90 16.77
CA ILE A 507 -0.92 -7.10 16.72
C ILE A 507 -0.40 -7.04 15.30
N ILE A 508 -0.35 -5.84 14.72
CA ILE A 508 0.28 -5.59 13.42
C ILE A 508 1.57 -4.83 13.67
N PHE A 509 2.66 -5.21 13.00
CA PHE A 509 3.94 -4.53 13.08
C PHE A 509 4.44 -4.10 11.70
N THR A 510 4.57 -2.79 11.47
CA THR A 510 5.13 -2.26 10.22
C THR A 510 6.60 -1.89 10.39
N ILE A 511 7.42 -2.39 9.47
CA ILE A 511 8.82 -2.03 9.32
C ILE A 511 8.92 -0.98 8.22
N HIS A 512 9.40 0.21 8.54
CA HIS A 512 9.65 1.26 7.53
C HIS A 512 11.09 1.26 7.04
N ASN A 513 12.02 0.81 7.88
CA ASN A 513 13.41 0.65 7.50
C ASN A 513 14.13 -0.37 8.39
N LEU A 514 14.56 -1.49 7.79
CA LEU A 514 15.19 -2.59 8.51
C LEU A 514 16.57 -2.25 9.10
N GLY A 515 17.24 -1.21 8.61
CA GLY A 515 18.53 -0.74 9.12
C GLY A 515 18.43 -0.07 10.50
N TYR A 516 17.23 0.33 10.93
CA TYR A 516 17.00 0.94 12.25
C TYR A 516 16.38 -0.09 13.21
N GLN A 517 17.23 -0.87 13.89
CA GLN A 517 16.77 -2.03 14.65
C GLN A 517 16.56 -1.80 16.15
N GLY A 518 17.16 -0.76 16.71
CA GLY A 518 17.21 -0.54 18.16
C GLY A 518 17.90 -1.72 18.87
N ARG A 519 19.22 -1.84 18.70
CA ARG A 519 20.02 -2.88 19.36
C ARG A 519 20.58 -2.34 20.67
N PHE A 520 20.43 -3.06 21.77
CA PHE A 520 20.78 -2.60 23.12
C PHE A 520 21.50 -3.67 23.93
N ASP A 521 22.32 -3.25 24.88
CA ASP A 521 23.05 -4.20 25.74
C ASP A 521 22.07 -5.04 26.57
N LYS A 522 22.33 -6.34 26.68
CA LYS A 522 21.44 -7.30 27.37
C LYS A 522 21.13 -6.99 28.83
N HIS A 523 22.02 -6.29 29.54
CA HIS A 523 21.81 -5.95 30.94
C HIS A 523 20.64 -4.97 31.14
N LEU A 524 20.24 -4.24 30.08
CA LEU A 524 19.08 -3.35 30.11
C LEU A 524 17.75 -4.11 30.12
N LEU A 525 17.73 -5.43 29.87
CA LEU A 525 16.51 -6.24 29.87
C LEU A 525 15.71 -6.08 31.16
N GLU A 526 16.38 -5.95 32.30
CA GLU A 526 15.74 -5.78 33.61
C GLU A 526 14.86 -4.51 33.68
N LEU A 527 15.13 -3.50 32.86
CA LEU A 527 14.31 -2.29 32.81
C LEU A 527 12.95 -2.54 32.16
N THR A 528 12.82 -3.57 31.34
CA THR A 528 11.60 -3.81 30.53
C THR A 528 10.46 -4.43 31.31
N GLY A 529 10.73 -5.09 32.45
CA GLY A 529 9.77 -5.94 33.15
C GLY A 529 9.62 -7.35 32.55
N LEU A 530 10.31 -7.67 31.45
CA LEU A 530 10.38 -9.01 30.88
C LEU A 530 11.44 -9.87 31.59
N GLY A 531 11.19 -11.18 31.67
CA GLY A 531 12.15 -12.13 32.25
C GLY A 531 13.21 -12.60 31.25
N TRP A 532 14.32 -13.16 31.74
CA TRP A 532 15.38 -13.70 30.87
C TRP A 532 14.92 -14.82 29.92
N ASN A 533 13.73 -15.39 30.13
CA ASN A 533 13.08 -16.35 29.22
C ASN A 533 12.72 -15.78 27.84
N VAL A 534 12.77 -14.45 27.66
CA VAL A 534 12.62 -13.83 26.34
C VAL A 534 13.94 -13.57 25.63
N PHE A 535 15.07 -13.68 26.35
CA PHE A 535 16.41 -13.48 25.80
C PHE A 535 16.97 -14.77 25.21
N THR A 536 16.35 -15.21 24.11
CA THR A 536 16.74 -16.41 23.36
C THR A 536 16.80 -16.10 21.86
N MET A 537 17.58 -16.88 21.11
CA MET A 537 17.81 -16.67 19.67
C MET A 537 16.52 -16.68 18.84
N ASP A 538 15.48 -17.39 19.26
CA ASP A 538 14.16 -17.42 18.62
C ASP A 538 13.26 -16.23 18.99
N LYS A 539 13.69 -15.39 19.94
CA LYS A 539 12.94 -14.25 20.50
C LYS A 539 13.69 -12.94 20.27
N LEU A 540 13.94 -12.13 21.31
CA LEU A 540 14.51 -10.78 21.15
C LEU A 540 16.04 -10.71 21.18
N GLU A 541 16.72 -11.81 21.54
CA GLU A 541 18.19 -11.84 21.56
C GLU A 541 18.75 -11.75 20.13
N PHE A 542 19.85 -11.02 19.98
CA PHE A 542 20.53 -10.80 18.71
C PHE A 542 22.01 -10.52 18.93
N TYR A 543 22.86 -11.54 18.77
CA TYR A 543 24.32 -11.46 18.99
C TYR A 543 24.69 -10.86 20.35
N ASP A 544 24.18 -11.47 21.42
CA ASP A 544 24.35 -11.07 22.82
C ASP A 544 23.78 -9.68 23.18
N ASN A 545 22.96 -9.11 22.28
CA ASN A 545 22.23 -7.87 22.48
C ASN A 545 20.71 -8.11 22.43
N ILE A 546 19.96 -7.14 22.94
CA ILE A 546 18.52 -7.01 22.76
C ILE A 546 18.26 -6.34 21.41
N ASN A 547 17.30 -6.82 20.63
CA ASN A 547 16.88 -6.19 19.38
C ASN A 547 15.37 -5.92 19.41
N LEU A 548 14.99 -4.63 19.48
CA LEU A 548 13.58 -4.24 19.65
C LEU A 548 12.78 -4.41 18.36
N LEU A 549 13.38 -4.21 17.19
CA LEU A 549 12.73 -4.52 15.91
C LEU A 549 12.44 -6.02 15.79
N LYS A 550 13.41 -6.86 16.18
CA LYS A 550 13.23 -8.32 16.23
C LYS A 550 12.10 -8.73 17.17
N ALA A 551 11.99 -8.09 18.34
CA ALA A 551 10.87 -8.30 19.25
C ALA A 551 9.53 -7.98 18.56
N GLY A 552 9.44 -6.85 17.85
CA GLY A 552 8.27 -6.49 17.05
C GLY A 552 7.94 -7.54 15.99
N ILE A 553 8.94 -8.00 15.24
CA ILE A 553 8.79 -9.08 14.24
C ILE A 553 8.27 -10.34 14.92
N VAL A 554 9.01 -10.92 15.86
CA VAL A 554 8.70 -12.24 16.43
C VAL A 554 7.28 -12.29 17.03
N TYR A 555 6.88 -11.27 17.81
CA TYR A 555 5.64 -11.34 18.60
C TYR A 555 4.39 -10.78 17.91
N ALA A 556 4.51 -10.06 16.80
CA ALA A 556 3.35 -9.59 16.05
C ALA A 556 2.59 -10.72 15.35
N ASP A 557 1.27 -10.58 15.22
CA ASP A 557 0.45 -11.55 14.50
C ASP A 557 0.63 -11.39 12.99
N ILE A 558 0.76 -10.14 12.50
CA ILE A 558 1.12 -9.81 11.10
C ILE A 558 2.28 -8.81 11.10
N VAL A 559 3.23 -9.01 10.20
CA VAL A 559 4.30 -8.06 9.92
C VAL A 559 4.12 -7.53 8.50
N ASN A 560 4.25 -6.22 8.29
CA ASN A 560 4.28 -5.66 6.95
C ASN A 560 5.43 -4.68 6.73
N THR A 561 5.72 -4.43 5.46
CA THR A 561 6.75 -3.48 5.03
C THR A 561 6.30 -2.71 3.79
N VAL A 562 7.13 -1.79 3.31
CA VAL A 562 6.79 -0.71 2.37
C VAL A 562 6.60 -1.12 0.90
N SER A 563 6.86 -2.38 0.53
CA SER A 563 6.55 -2.93 -0.80
C SER A 563 6.64 -4.45 -0.84
N GLN A 564 6.02 -5.08 -1.85
CA GLN A 564 6.06 -6.52 -2.07
C GLN A 564 7.47 -7.02 -2.40
N THR A 565 8.20 -6.29 -3.25
CA THR A 565 9.59 -6.62 -3.57
C THR A 565 10.47 -6.51 -2.32
N TYR A 566 10.33 -5.43 -1.56
CA TYR A 566 11.12 -5.24 -0.35
C TYR A 566 10.84 -6.32 0.69
N ALA A 567 9.59 -6.78 0.83
CA ALA A 567 9.24 -7.91 1.70
C ALA A 567 9.97 -9.21 1.32
N GLN A 568 10.24 -9.44 0.02
CA GLN A 568 11.01 -10.58 -0.46
C GLN A 568 12.51 -10.38 -0.24
N GLU A 569 13.01 -9.18 -0.54
CA GLU A 569 14.42 -8.80 -0.40
C GLU A 569 14.92 -8.98 1.05
N ILE A 570 14.19 -8.45 2.04
CA ILE A 570 14.59 -8.50 3.46
C ILE A 570 14.61 -9.91 4.05
N GLN A 571 14.06 -10.89 3.34
CA GLN A 571 14.16 -12.30 3.69
C GLN A 571 15.47 -12.95 3.24
N THR A 572 16.37 -12.20 2.58
CA THR A 572 17.66 -12.69 2.09
C THR A 572 18.81 -11.93 2.73
N GLU A 573 20.00 -12.53 2.83
CA GLU A 573 21.22 -11.80 3.21
C GLU A 573 21.86 -11.22 1.93
N PRO A 574 22.47 -10.01 1.99
CA PRO A 574 22.64 -9.16 3.17
C PRO A 574 21.43 -8.24 3.48
N MET A 575 20.41 -8.20 2.61
CA MET A 575 19.30 -7.22 2.68
C MET A 575 18.43 -7.34 3.94
N GLY A 576 18.47 -8.48 4.62
CA GLY A 576 17.76 -8.77 5.85
C GLY A 576 18.45 -8.23 7.10
N GLU A 577 19.63 -7.61 6.99
CA GLU A 577 20.32 -6.94 8.10
C GLU A 577 20.50 -7.85 9.34
N GLY A 578 20.75 -9.14 9.09
CA GLY A 578 20.85 -10.21 10.10
C GLY A 578 19.51 -10.72 10.66
N LEU A 579 18.37 -10.12 10.27
CA LEU A 579 17.02 -10.52 10.68
C LEU A 579 16.31 -11.39 9.63
N SER A 580 16.99 -11.75 8.54
CA SER A 580 16.40 -12.53 7.43
C SER A 580 15.73 -13.83 7.89
N ALA A 581 16.32 -14.51 8.88
CA ALA A 581 15.74 -15.73 9.46
C ALA A 581 14.43 -15.47 10.21
N ALA A 582 14.37 -14.43 11.06
CA ALA A 582 13.15 -14.07 11.79
C ALA A 582 12.02 -13.64 10.83
N LEU A 583 12.37 -12.97 9.73
CA LEU A 583 11.44 -12.57 8.68
C LEU A 583 10.92 -13.76 7.88
N ARG A 584 11.78 -14.71 7.47
CA ARG A 584 11.35 -15.95 6.81
C ARG A 584 10.42 -16.79 7.68
N MET A 585 10.63 -16.79 9.00
CA MET A 585 9.76 -17.51 9.94
C MET A 585 8.32 -16.97 9.96
N LYS A 586 8.07 -15.74 9.51
CA LYS A 586 6.70 -15.22 9.35
C LYS A 586 5.97 -15.82 8.15
N GLY A 587 6.68 -16.27 7.13
CA GLY A 587 6.05 -16.87 5.95
C GLY A 587 4.98 -15.97 5.34
N GLN A 588 3.72 -16.42 5.36
CA GLN A 588 2.57 -15.68 4.79
C GLN A 588 2.12 -14.50 5.65
N ASP A 589 2.55 -14.44 6.91
CA ASP A 589 2.25 -13.34 7.83
C ASP A 589 3.21 -12.15 7.65
N LEU A 590 4.12 -12.21 6.67
CA LEU A 590 4.94 -11.09 6.20
C LEU A 590 4.40 -10.55 4.88
N LEU A 591 3.89 -9.32 4.90
CA LEU A 591 3.24 -8.69 3.76
C LEU A 591 4.01 -7.46 3.26
N GLY A 592 4.04 -7.25 1.95
CA GLY A 592 4.51 -6.00 1.37
C GLY A 592 3.35 -5.12 0.93
N ILE A 593 3.18 -3.98 1.57
CA ILE A 593 2.14 -3.00 1.25
C ILE A 593 2.82 -1.77 0.69
N LEU A 594 2.59 -1.50 -0.60
CA LEU A 594 3.18 -0.35 -1.27
C LEU A 594 2.72 0.94 -0.59
N ASN A 595 3.67 1.78 -0.18
CA ASN A 595 3.37 3.10 0.36
C ASN A 595 2.62 3.95 -0.68
N GLY A 596 1.55 4.61 -0.24
CA GLY A 596 0.77 5.54 -1.05
C GLY A 596 1.29 6.97 -0.99
N LEU A 597 0.77 7.82 -1.88
CA LEU A 597 0.95 9.26 -1.88
C LEU A 597 -0.41 9.95 -1.68
N ASP A 598 -0.46 11.04 -0.93
CA ASP A 598 -1.67 11.86 -0.85
C ASP A 598 -1.82 12.69 -2.13
N TYR A 599 -2.69 12.25 -3.03
CA TYR A 599 -2.98 12.95 -4.27
C TYR A 599 -3.82 14.22 -4.09
N GLY A 600 -4.35 14.52 -2.90
CA GLY A 600 -4.93 15.83 -2.59
C GLY A 600 -3.84 16.87 -2.31
N GLU A 601 -2.75 16.45 -1.65
CA GLU A 601 -1.61 17.32 -1.36
C GLU A 601 -0.63 17.40 -2.54
N PHE A 602 -0.28 16.27 -3.14
CA PHE A 602 0.70 16.15 -4.23
C PHE A 602 0.05 16.19 -5.61
N ASN A 603 -0.84 17.15 -5.83
CA ASN A 603 -1.52 17.36 -7.10
C ASN A 603 -0.96 18.58 -7.86
N PRO A 604 -0.23 18.42 -8.98
CA PRO A 604 0.33 19.56 -9.70
C PRO A 604 -0.74 20.52 -10.26
N LYS A 605 -2.01 20.11 -10.36
CA LYS A 605 -3.13 20.96 -10.78
C LYS A 605 -3.49 22.00 -9.72
N THR A 606 -3.31 21.68 -8.44
CA THR A 606 -3.75 22.52 -7.32
C THR A 606 -2.62 22.96 -6.40
N ASP A 607 -1.47 22.27 -6.43
CA ASP A 607 -0.32 22.48 -5.56
C ASP A 607 0.17 23.93 -5.63
N ARG A 608 0.16 24.59 -4.48
CA ARG A 608 0.56 26.00 -4.33
C ARG A 608 2.07 26.17 -4.19
N ARG A 609 2.83 25.07 -4.01
CA ARG A 609 4.28 25.05 -3.84
C ARG A 609 5.02 25.14 -5.18
N ILE A 610 4.36 24.78 -6.28
CA ILE A 610 4.90 24.97 -7.62
C ILE A 610 4.43 26.29 -8.22
N PHE A 611 5.31 26.95 -8.99
CA PHE A 611 5.05 28.28 -9.54
C PHE A 611 3.95 28.30 -10.60
N PHE A 612 3.91 27.25 -11.43
CA PHE A 612 2.98 27.08 -12.52
C PHE A 612 2.27 25.74 -12.37
N LYS A 613 0.99 25.79 -12.00
CA LYS A 613 0.15 24.60 -11.86
C LYS A 613 -0.11 23.95 -13.20
N TYR A 614 -0.03 22.63 -13.26
CA TYR A 614 -0.16 21.86 -14.49
C TYR A 614 -0.95 20.57 -14.30
N ASN A 615 -1.61 20.16 -15.36
CA ASN A 615 -2.29 18.88 -15.53
C ASN A 615 -1.63 18.14 -16.72
N SER A 616 -2.22 17.05 -17.17
CA SER A 616 -1.80 16.33 -18.40
C SER A 616 -1.71 17.28 -19.59
N GLU A 617 -2.60 18.27 -19.67
CA GLU A 617 -2.61 19.32 -20.68
C GLU A 617 -1.56 20.41 -20.40
N GLY A 618 -0.62 20.58 -21.33
CA GLY A 618 0.44 21.59 -21.21
C GLY A 618 1.51 21.27 -20.17
N VAL A 619 1.63 19.99 -19.75
CA VAL A 619 2.65 19.51 -18.81
C VAL A 619 4.06 19.93 -19.23
N LEU A 620 4.41 19.84 -20.52
CA LEU A 620 5.74 20.16 -21.02
C LEU A 620 6.08 21.65 -20.84
N GLU A 621 5.19 22.54 -21.29
CA GLU A 621 5.38 23.99 -21.20
C GLU A 621 5.43 24.44 -19.74
N LYS A 622 4.49 23.98 -18.91
CA LYS A 622 4.37 24.39 -17.52
C LYS A 622 5.49 23.81 -16.66
N LYS A 623 5.97 22.58 -16.91
CA LYS A 623 7.18 22.03 -16.26
C LYS A 623 8.43 22.82 -16.65
N LEU A 624 8.55 23.26 -17.91
CA LEU A 624 9.65 24.13 -18.33
C LEU A 624 9.63 25.47 -17.58
N LYS A 625 8.47 26.11 -17.46
CA LYS A 625 8.32 27.34 -16.66
C LYS A 625 8.66 27.12 -15.18
N ASN A 626 8.19 26.02 -14.58
CA ASN A 626 8.56 25.65 -13.21
C ASN A 626 10.07 25.45 -13.04
N LYS A 627 10.72 24.79 -13.99
CA LYS A 627 12.17 24.56 -13.98
C LYS A 627 12.96 25.87 -14.04
N ILE A 628 12.53 26.82 -14.87
CA ILE A 628 13.13 28.16 -14.96
C ILE A 628 12.93 28.92 -13.64
N ALA A 629 11.71 28.92 -13.12
CA ALA A 629 11.38 29.60 -11.87
C ALA A 629 12.13 29.01 -10.67
N LEU A 630 12.26 27.67 -10.58
CA LEU A 630 13.02 26.99 -9.54
C LEU A 630 14.51 27.35 -9.60
N ARG A 631 15.12 27.36 -10.79
CA ARG A 631 16.52 27.79 -10.95
C ARG A 631 16.73 29.23 -10.50
N LYS A 632 15.79 30.12 -10.85
CA LYS A 632 15.82 31.52 -10.40
C LYS A 632 15.73 31.62 -8.88
N LEU A 633 14.79 30.90 -8.26
CA LEU A 633 14.64 30.84 -6.80
C LEU A 633 15.93 30.35 -6.14
N LEU A 634 16.46 29.21 -6.58
CA LEU A 634 17.69 28.64 -6.00
C LEU A 634 18.89 29.59 -6.12
N ARG A 635 19.02 30.35 -7.21
CA ARG A 635 20.07 31.39 -7.29
C ARG A 635 19.83 32.54 -6.32
N GLN A 636 18.58 32.95 -6.11
CA GLN A 636 18.23 33.98 -5.13
C GLN A 636 18.55 33.53 -3.70
N GLU A 637 18.36 32.24 -3.40
CA GLU A 637 18.75 31.60 -2.14
C GLU A 637 20.29 31.35 -2.05
N GLY A 638 21.07 31.80 -3.03
CA GLY A 638 22.54 31.75 -3.00
C GLY A 638 23.16 30.46 -3.54
N PHE A 639 22.38 29.54 -4.12
CA PHE A 639 22.94 28.34 -4.74
C PHE A 639 23.62 28.68 -6.07
N ALA A 640 24.84 28.14 -6.26
CA ALA A 640 25.66 28.34 -7.46
C ALA A 640 25.16 27.53 -8.67
N ILE A 641 23.94 27.82 -9.14
CA ILE A 641 23.34 27.16 -10.30
C ILE A 641 23.68 27.95 -11.58
N LYS A 642 24.36 27.32 -12.54
CA LYS A 642 24.61 27.93 -13.85
C LYS A 642 23.30 28.04 -14.65
N GLU A 643 23.14 29.10 -15.44
CA GLU A 643 22.12 29.07 -16.51
C GLU A 643 22.58 28.05 -17.55
N PRO A 644 21.75 27.07 -17.91
CA PRO A 644 22.14 26.14 -18.96
C PRO A 644 22.06 26.84 -20.31
N GLU A 645 22.92 26.41 -21.23
CA GLU A 645 22.84 26.79 -22.64
C GLU A 645 21.58 26.22 -23.29
N ASP A 646 21.13 25.06 -22.83
CA ASP A 646 19.87 24.42 -23.22
C ASP A 646 18.85 24.40 -22.06
N LEU A 647 17.73 25.11 -22.24
CA LEU A 647 16.64 25.13 -21.26
C LEU A 647 15.97 23.76 -21.08
N TYR A 648 16.08 22.85 -22.06
CA TYR A 648 15.54 21.49 -22.00
C TYR A 648 16.45 20.51 -21.24
N ALA A 649 17.75 20.81 -21.08
CA ALA A 649 18.72 19.97 -20.35
C ALA A 649 18.21 19.53 -18.97
N PRO A 650 18.18 18.23 -18.62
CA PRO A 650 17.57 17.72 -17.39
C PRO A 650 18.01 18.47 -16.12
N LEU A 651 17.05 18.73 -15.22
CA LEU A 651 17.37 19.22 -13.87
C LEU A 651 17.29 18.01 -12.93
N ILE A 652 18.43 17.64 -12.35
CA ILE A 652 18.53 16.54 -11.40
C ILE A 652 18.67 17.16 -10.00
N GLY A 653 17.81 16.75 -9.09
CA GLY A 653 17.84 17.14 -7.68
C GLY A 653 17.60 15.94 -6.80
N VAL A 654 18.31 15.88 -5.68
CA VAL A 654 18.16 14.82 -4.67
C VAL A 654 17.73 15.48 -3.38
N VAL A 655 16.50 15.17 -2.94
CA VAL A 655 15.97 15.59 -1.63
C VAL A 655 15.71 14.34 -0.83
N ALA A 656 16.73 13.91 -0.10
CA ALA A 656 16.70 12.71 0.71
C ALA A 656 17.63 12.87 1.92
N ARG A 657 17.45 12.02 2.93
CA ARG A 657 18.43 11.91 4.02
C ARG A 657 19.73 11.34 3.45
N LEU A 658 20.85 12.00 3.71
CA LEU A 658 22.18 11.49 3.34
C LEU A 658 22.59 10.43 4.37
N VAL A 659 22.54 9.17 3.96
CA VAL A 659 22.97 8.01 4.75
C VAL A 659 23.69 7.01 3.82
N SER A 660 24.59 6.19 4.37
CA SER A 660 25.07 4.99 3.68
C SER A 660 23.86 4.10 3.39
N GLN A 661 23.68 3.68 2.13
CA GLN A 661 22.60 2.76 1.78
C GLN A 661 23.10 1.32 1.80
#